data_AF-Q7PKJ6-F1
#
_entry.id   AF-Q7PKJ6-F1
#
_cell.length_a   1.000
_cell.length_b   1.000
_cell.length_c   1.000
_cell.angle_alpha   90.00
_cell.angle_beta   90.00
_cell.angle_gamma   90.00
#
_symmetry.space_group_name_H-M   'P 1'
#
loop_
_entity.id
_entity.type
_entity.pdbx_description
1 polymer ?
#
loop_
_entity_poly.entity_id
_entity_poly.type
_entity_poly.pdbx_seq_one_letter_code
_entity_poly.pdbx_strand_id
1 'polypeptide(L)'
;MAQQLQIFQKMLKNCIENQDLFSFQWILNTLKNDPQLQTILATVVQSVFEIVLTQPNSENFIKECLDNGALAHQKSCRGEYPIHLAAKSRDINNLELLLIRHEVNVNQLSDDGNSAIDFICPSHADELSADTFAKSIECIKLLLKHGATIDTSNLAKRLARRKHETEILAEFMQGIEPFVPVAATGLPETETETVLLENAITCGNLERAKQIIESHASPQTSPYISKKILTICFERGCFEMLEYIFQILPAAGLESRITKKTWLSFLVQRVTGSDLECRFFKCLKLCLTYPQFDIDERNGWDYTALHYAATLKLKHVQELLLQKGAYIGGRDIFGVYTISQIDPLTLVRHFDSCVYTSPRIADEHGANSPIIYVMLSNFAPTKHKENEQHFTSTQDISYKSMRPALMEFTNVCNISHSEEKIRQQLIEHPVISTLLYIRDPPVTPFVCFFRCIRLVPFMLMFVLNNFSWFILCEFIFLFGLFIFEFVLNFGYFKYFCDTSRKNLFRLLPKKSITMLIEIVMILSLMYFTFIGYNQLNQLVCCILLAGINAKRFFASWKWSAKNIYALEIVMGKIILYILNHAYIFIVFAYVFYVQAVFLNVEMKSLASNSTESMTNTTLASISIANTLLDQLAMFIGKASVPVVIDCL
;
A
#
# COMPACT_ATOMS: atom_id res chain seq x y z
N MET A 1 48.61 -1.29 -39.49
CA MET A 1 48.48 -0.79 -38.10
C MET A 1 47.59 -1.66 -37.22
N ALA A 2 46.26 -1.70 -37.37
CA ALA A 2 45.37 -2.45 -36.45
C ALA A 2 45.65 -3.99 -36.41
N GLN A 3 45.93 -4.60 -37.57
CA GLN A 3 46.32 -6.01 -37.64
C GLN A 3 47.67 -6.30 -36.97
N GLN A 4 48.65 -5.41 -37.12
CA GLN A 4 49.97 -5.53 -36.47
C GLN A 4 49.86 -5.36 -34.95
N LEU A 5 49.05 -4.41 -34.47
CA LEU A 5 48.76 -4.21 -33.05
C LEU A 5 48.27 -5.51 -32.39
N GLN A 6 47.28 -6.17 -33.00
CA GLN A 6 46.71 -7.42 -32.47
C GLN A 6 47.71 -8.58 -32.48
N ILE A 7 48.59 -8.65 -33.49
CA ILE A 7 49.63 -9.68 -33.56
C ILE A 7 50.62 -9.53 -32.41
N PHE A 8 51.16 -8.32 -32.19
CA PHE A 8 52.13 -8.08 -31.12
C PHE A 8 51.51 -8.22 -29.73
N GLN A 9 50.28 -7.75 -29.52
CA GLN A 9 49.54 -7.99 -28.28
C GLN A 9 49.39 -9.50 -28.00
N LYS A 10 49.05 -10.30 -29.01
CA LYS A 10 48.92 -11.75 -28.86
C LYS A 10 50.25 -12.43 -28.57
N MET A 11 51.34 -12.01 -29.20
CA MET A 11 52.68 -12.55 -28.95
C MET A 11 53.14 -12.25 -27.52
N LEU A 12 53.01 -10.99 -27.07
CA LEU A 12 53.37 -10.60 -25.70
C LEU A 12 52.49 -11.31 -24.67
N LYS A 13 51.19 -11.47 -24.93
CA LYS A 13 50.29 -12.26 -24.08
C LYS A 13 50.74 -13.72 -23.97
N ASN A 14 51.13 -14.34 -25.08
CA ASN A 14 51.64 -15.71 -25.08
C ASN A 14 52.95 -15.84 -24.29
N CYS A 15 53.82 -14.83 -24.32
CA CYS A 15 55.02 -14.81 -23.48
C CYS A 15 54.68 -14.77 -21.98
N ILE A 16 53.65 -14.01 -21.58
CA ILE A 16 53.19 -13.96 -20.18
C ILE A 16 52.60 -15.31 -19.76
N GLU A 17 51.75 -15.92 -20.60
CA GLU A 17 51.15 -17.23 -20.33
C GLU A 17 52.20 -18.34 -20.16
N ASN A 18 53.32 -18.25 -20.88
CA ASN A 18 54.44 -19.20 -20.78
C ASN A 18 55.55 -18.76 -19.79
N GLN A 19 55.38 -17.63 -19.08
CA GLN A 19 56.39 -17.01 -18.21
C GLN A 19 57.76 -16.79 -18.89
N ASP A 20 57.78 -16.55 -20.21
CA ASP A 20 59.00 -16.35 -21.00
C ASP A 20 59.37 -14.86 -21.08
N LEU A 21 60.17 -14.41 -20.11
CA LEU A 21 60.67 -13.04 -20.02
C LEU A 21 61.62 -12.68 -21.17
N PHE A 22 62.41 -13.64 -21.66
CA PHE A 22 63.43 -13.37 -22.69
C PHE A 22 62.76 -13.02 -24.02
N SER A 23 61.77 -13.83 -24.44
CA SER A 23 60.99 -13.55 -25.64
C SER A 23 60.19 -12.25 -25.49
N PHE A 24 59.69 -11.95 -24.29
CA PHE A 24 58.97 -10.71 -24.01
C PHE A 24 59.85 -9.47 -24.21
N GLN A 25 61.05 -9.47 -23.62
CA GLN A 25 62.05 -8.40 -23.80
C GLN A 25 62.51 -8.27 -25.25
N TRP A 26 62.72 -9.41 -25.93
CA TRP A 26 63.12 -9.41 -27.34
C TRP A 26 62.05 -8.76 -28.23
N ILE A 27 60.77 -9.06 -28.00
CA ILE A 27 59.66 -8.44 -28.74
C ILE A 27 59.58 -6.93 -28.46
N LEU A 28 59.72 -6.50 -27.20
CA LEU A 28 59.69 -5.07 -26.84
C LEU A 28 60.88 -4.31 -27.46
N ASN A 29 62.09 -4.88 -27.41
CA ASN A 29 63.26 -4.30 -28.06
C ASN A 29 63.11 -4.21 -29.58
N THR A 30 62.48 -5.21 -30.21
CA THR A 30 62.17 -5.19 -31.65
C THR A 30 61.21 -4.05 -31.99
N LEU A 31 60.16 -3.86 -31.19
CA LEU A 31 59.20 -2.77 -31.36
C LEU A 31 59.82 -1.39 -31.13
N LYS A 32 60.79 -1.29 -30.22
CA LYS A 32 61.50 -0.05 -29.88
C LYS A 32 62.49 0.38 -30.96
N ASN A 33 63.14 -0.58 -31.62
CA ASN A 33 64.19 -0.31 -32.61
C ASN A 33 63.65 -0.02 -34.02
N ASP A 34 62.39 -0.35 -34.31
CA ASP A 34 61.76 -0.10 -35.60
C ASP A 34 60.96 1.23 -35.59
N PRO A 35 61.40 2.27 -36.31
CA PRO A 35 60.80 3.61 -36.25
C PRO A 35 59.34 3.66 -36.72
N GLN A 36 58.88 2.70 -37.54
CA GLN A 36 57.46 2.64 -37.92
C GLN A 36 56.58 2.07 -36.79
N LEU A 37 57.12 1.16 -35.98
CA LEU A 37 56.40 0.46 -34.90
C LEU A 37 56.47 1.20 -33.57
N GLN A 38 57.44 2.10 -33.40
CA GLN A 38 57.60 2.93 -32.20
C GLN A 38 56.34 3.76 -31.88
N THR A 39 55.58 4.18 -32.91
CA THR A 39 54.29 4.89 -32.74
C THR A 39 53.21 4.03 -32.08
N ILE A 40 53.31 2.70 -32.23
CA ILE A 40 52.33 1.73 -31.73
C ILE A 40 52.79 1.16 -30.37
N LEU A 41 54.09 1.23 -30.06
CA LEU A 41 54.72 0.69 -28.84
C LEU A 41 53.95 1.10 -27.58
N ALA A 42 53.68 2.39 -27.38
CA ALA A 42 52.98 2.87 -26.19
C ALA A 42 51.59 2.24 -26.01
N THR A 43 50.84 2.07 -27.09
CA THR A 43 49.49 1.47 -27.06
C THR A 43 49.53 -0.04 -26.79
N VAL A 44 50.52 -0.75 -27.32
CA VAL A 44 50.72 -2.19 -27.06
C VAL A 44 51.15 -2.40 -25.62
N VAL A 45 52.16 -1.64 -25.17
CA VAL A 45 52.72 -1.73 -23.83
C VAL A 45 51.66 -1.42 -22.79
N GLN A 46 50.85 -0.37 -22.95
CA GLN A 46 49.78 -0.05 -22.00
C GLN A 46 48.71 -1.16 -21.92
N SER A 47 48.27 -1.70 -23.07
CA SER A 47 47.27 -2.78 -23.09
C SER A 47 47.79 -4.08 -22.48
N VAL A 48 49.06 -4.40 -22.69
CA VAL A 48 49.70 -5.58 -22.11
C VAL A 48 49.96 -5.36 -20.61
N PHE A 49 50.35 -4.16 -20.21
CA PHE A 49 50.56 -3.77 -18.82
C PHE A 49 49.33 -4.00 -17.95
N GLU A 50 48.13 -3.64 -18.43
CA GLU A 50 46.87 -3.94 -17.73
C GLU A 50 46.66 -5.44 -17.49
N ILE A 51 47.02 -6.29 -18.45
CA ILE A 51 46.89 -7.75 -18.33
C ILE A 51 47.92 -8.29 -17.32
N VAL A 52 49.18 -7.86 -17.45
CA VAL A 52 50.28 -8.29 -16.57
C VAL A 52 49.95 -7.97 -15.10
N LEU A 53 49.39 -6.80 -14.83
CA LEU A 53 49.02 -6.38 -13.47
C LEU A 53 47.97 -7.27 -12.81
N THR A 54 47.16 -8.00 -13.57
CA THR A 54 46.14 -8.90 -13.03
C THR A 54 46.66 -10.30 -12.71
N GLN A 55 47.87 -10.64 -13.16
CA GLN A 55 48.45 -11.98 -13.00
C GLN A 55 49.41 -12.01 -11.79
N PRO A 56 49.39 -13.07 -10.96
CA PRO A 56 50.37 -13.24 -9.91
C PRO A 56 51.77 -13.54 -10.48
N ASN A 57 52.82 -13.32 -9.68
CA ASN A 57 54.23 -13.55 -9.99
C ASN A 57 54.73 -12.84 -11.27
N SER A 58 54.22 -11.64 -11.53
CA SER A 58 54.46 -10.92 -12.79
C SER A 58 55.37 -9.68 -12.66
N GLU A 59 56.02 -9.52 -11.51
CA GLU A 59 56.88 -8.36 -11.16
C GLU A 59 57.87 -7.96 -12.26
N ASN A 60 58.61 -8.93 -12.82
CA ASN A 60 59.61 -8.67 -13.86
C ASN A 60 58.99 -8.14 -15.15
N PHE A 61 57.80 -8.61 -15.51
CA PHE A 61 57.07 -8.14 -16.69
C PHE A 61 56.48 -6.74 -16.48
N ILE A 62 56.00 -6.43 -15.26
CA ILE A 62 55.54 -5.10 -14.88
C ILE A 62 56.70 -4.10 -15.00
N LYS A 63 57.87 -4.47 -14.47
CA LYS A 63 59.08 -3.65 -14.56
C LYS A 63 59.45 -3.34 -16.01
N GLU A 64 59.49 -4.35 -16.87
CA GLU A 64 59.77 -4.16 -18.30
C GLU A 64 58.73 -3.29 -19.01
N CYS A 65 57.46 -3.41 -18.66
CA CYS A 65 56.42 -2.55 -19.23
C CYS A 65 56.61 -1.08 -18.81
N LEU A 66 56.95 -0.83 -17.54
CA LEU A 66 57.22 0.52 -17.02
C LEU A 66 58.49 1.12 -17.67
N ASP A 67 59.55 0.33 -17.83
CA ASP A 67 60.80 0.76 -18.48
C ASP A 67 60.62 1.05 -19.97
N ASN A 68 59.57 0.48 -20.59
CA ASN A 68 59.16 0.73 -21.97
C ASN A 68 57.96 1.70 -22.11
N GLY A 69 57.65 2.48 -21.07
CA GLY A 69 56.76 3.63 -21.14
C GLY A 69 55.30 3.39 -20.75
N ALA A 70 54.99 2.30 -20.02
CA ALA A 70 53.66 2.12 -19.43
C ALA A 70 53.36 3.21 -18.38
N LEU A 71 52.12 3.71 -18.36
CA LEU A 71 51.67 4.76 -17.46
C LEU A 71 50.97 4.16 -16.23
N ALA A 72 51.54 4.36 -15.05
CA ALA A 72 51.01 3.84 -13.78
C ALA A 72 49.82 4.65 -13.21
N HIS A 73 49.48 5.80 -13.82
CA HIS A 73 48.40 6.69 -13.40
C HIS A 73 47.21 6.72 -14.38
N GLN A 74 47.29 6.02 -15.51
CA GLN A 74 46.22 6.02 -16.52
C GLN A 74 45.16 4.96 -16.21
N LYS A 75 43.88 5.34 -16.28
CA LYS A 75 42.75 4.40 -16.14
C LYS A 75 42.66 3.44 -17.32
N SER A 76 42.31 2.19 -17.04
CA SER A 76 41.94 1.20 -18.05
C SER A 76 40.61 1.53 -18.72
N CYS A 77 40.28 0.83 -19.80
CA CYS A 77 38.96 0.94 -20.45
C CYS A 77 37.79 0.55 -19.54
N ARG A 78 38.05 -0.09 -18.38
CA ARG A 78 37.06 -0.44 -17.36
C ARG A 78 36.99 0.58 -16.22
N GLY A 79 37.71 1.70 -16.31
CA GLY A 79 37.70 2.73 -15.28
C GLY A 79 38.54 2.38 -14.04
N GLU A 80 39.48 1.43 -14.16
CA GLU A 80 40.33 0.95 -13.07
C GLU A 80 41.74 1.50 -13.21
N TYR A 81 42.35 1.99 -12.11
CA TYR A 81 43.76 2.38 -12.09
C TYR A 81 44.68 1.15 -11.98
N PRO A 82 45.95 1.26 -12.38
CA PRO A 82 46.94 0.18 -12.26
C PRO A 82 47.06 -0.43 -10.86
N ILE A 83 46.87 0.38 -9.81
CA ILE A 83 46.85 -0.10 -8.42
C ILE A 83 45.65 -1.03 -8.12
N HIS A 84 44.49 -0.80 -8.74
CA HIS A 84 43.33 -1.70 -8.63
C HIS A 84 43.58 -3.03 -9.34
N LEU A 85 44.26 -3.00 -10.49
CA LEU A 85 44.62 -4.20 -11.23
C LEU A 85 45.65 -5.03 -10.46
N ALA A 86 46.68 -4.38 -9.91
CA ALA A 86 47.67 -5.03 -9.03
C ALA A 86 47.00 -5.65 -7.79
N ALA A 87 46.02 -4.97 -7.19
CA ALA A 87 45.24 -5.51 -6.08
C ALA A 87 44.48 -6.81 -6.44
N LYS A 88 43.97 -6.94 -7.69
CA LYS A 88 43.34 -8.18 -8.16
C LYS A 88 44.30 -9.36 -8.25
N SER A 89 45.59 -9.11 -8.53
CA SER A 89 46.59 -10.19 -8.62
C SER A 89 46.90 -10.85 -7.27
N ARG A 90 46.56 -10.19 -6.15
CA ARG A 90 46.86 -10.63 -4.77
C ARG A 90 48.34 -10.99 -4.56
N ASP A 91 49.21 -10.32 -5.31
CA ASP A 91 50.66 -10.46 -5.22
C ASP A 91 51.26 -9.20 -4.58
N ILE A 92 51.96 -9.39 -3.48
CA ILE A 92 52.58 -8.31 -2.72
C ILE A 92 53.67 -7.60 -3.51
N ASN A 93 54.43 -8.34 -4.35
CA ASN A 93 55.54 -7.79 -5.10
C ASN A 93 55.05 -6.87 -6.23
N ASN A 94 53.94 -7.26 -6.89
CA ASN A 94 53.29 -6.42 -7.90
C ASN A 94 52.79 -5.10 -7.30
N LEU A 95 52.21 -5.13 -6.10
CA LEU A 95 51.73 -3.94 -5.39
C LEU A 95 52.89 -3.06 -4.90
N GLU A 96 53.92 -3.65 -4.30
CA GLU A 96 55.10 -2.92 -3.81
C GLU A 96 55.79 -2.14 -4.93
N LEU A 97 55.95 -2.75 -6.11
CA LEU A 97 56.55 -2.11 -7.28
C LEU A 97 55.81 -0.83 -7.70
N LEU A 98 54.47 -0.84 -7.67
CA LEU A 98 53.66 0.34 -7.96
C LEU A 98 53.71 1.38 -6.82
N LEU A 99 53.66 0.94 -5.56
CA LEU A 99 53.63 1.83 -4.40
C LEU A 99 54.94 2.62 -4.20
N ILE A 100 56.07 2.16 -4.77
CA ILE A 100 57.34 2.89 -4.79
C ILE A 100 57.28 4.12 -5.72
N ARG A 101 56.38 4.14 -6.71
CA ARG A 101 56.28 5.23 -7.69
C ARG A 101 55.44 6.38 -7.13
N HIS A 102 56.00 7.58 -7.08
CA HIS A 102 55.32 8.79 -6.59
C HIS A 102 54.03 9.16 -7.36
N GLU A 103 53.88 8.70 -8.59
CA GLU A 103 52.68 8.97 -9.42
C GLU A 103 51.45 8.14 -9.00
N VAL A 104 51.64 7.09 -8.19
CA VAL A 104 50.57 6.18 -7.78
C VAL A 104 49.93 6.70 -6.49
N ASN A 105 48.67 7.09 -6.57
CA ASN A 105 47.88 7.48 -5.39
C ASN A 105 47.08 6.28 -4.88
N VAL A 106 47.36 5.87 -3.65
CA VAL A 106 46.81 4.68 -2.98
C VAL A 106 45.29 4.75 -2.78
N ASN A 107 44.74 5.96 -2.63
CA ASN A 107 43.32 6.20 -2.35
C ASN A 107 42.51 6.59 -3.59
N GLN A 108 43.04 6.34 -4.79
CA GLN A 108 42.24 6.51 -6.02
C GLN A 108 41.04 5.55 -6.02
N LEU A 109 39.92 6.02 -6.57
CA LEU A 109 38.70 5.24 -6.72
C LEU A 109 38.49 4.89 -8.18
N SER A 110 38.00 3.67 -8.44
CA SER A 110 37.55 3.27 -9.78
C SER A 110 36.31 4.06 -10.19
N ASP A 111 35.89 3.95 -11.45
CA ASP A 111 34.62 4.55 -11.91
C ASP A 111 33.40 4.03 -11.12
N ASP A 112 33.49 2.81 -10.59
CA ASP A 112 32.48 2.20 -9.71
C ASP A 112 32.58 2.66 -8.24
N GLY A 113 33.53 3.56 -7.91
CA GLY A 113 33.75 4.05 -6.55
C GLY A 113 34.47 3.07 -5.62
N ASN A 114 35.15 2.06 -6.16
CA ASN A 114 35.89 1.05 -5.38
C ASN A 114 37.36 1.45 -5.20
N SER A 115 37.90 1.21 -4.01
CA SER A 115 39.33 1.37 -3.66
C SER A 115 40.15 0.12 -4.02
N ALA A 116 41.48 0.23 -3.99
CA ALA A 116 42.36 -0.94 -4.18
C ALA A 116 42.07 -2.08 -3.18
N ILE A 117 41.71 -1.76 -1.93
CA ILE A 117 41.37 -2.75 -0.90
C ILE A 117 40.12 -3.55 -1.31
N ASP A 118 39.12 -2.90 -1.91
CA ASP A 118 37.88 -3.55 -2.35
C ASP A 118 38.10 -4.58 -3.46
N PHE A 119 39.18 -4.46 -4.23
CA PHE A 119 39.55 -5.39 -5.30
C PHE A 119 40.31 -6.63 -4.81
N ILE A 120 40.93 -6.58 -3.62
CA ILE A 120 41.59 -7.73 -2.99
C ILE A 120 40.52 -8.72 -2.50
N CYS A 121 39.43 -8.20 -1.96
CA CYS A 121 38.36 -9.00 -1.38
C CYS A 121 37.69 -9.91 -2.42
N PRO A 122 37.55 -11.22 -2.12
CA PRO A 122 36.99 -12.17 -3.07
C PRO A 122 35.54 -11.84 -3.41
N SER A 123 35.22 -11.95 -4.70
CA SER A 123 33.85 -11.76 -5.20
C SER A 123 33.04 -13.08 -5.18
N HIS A 124 33.75 -14.21 -5.15
CA HIS A 124 33.19 -15.56 -5.18
C HIS A 124 33.76 -16.42 -4.04
N ALA A 125 32.88 -17.21 -3.40
CA ALA A 125 33.23 -18.07 -2.27
C ALA A 125 34.21 -19.20 -2.65
N ASP A 126 34.22 -19.59 -3.94
CA ASP A 126 35.03 -20.70 -4.46
C ASP A 126 36.52 -20.33 -4.61
N GLU A 127 36.89 -19.05 -4.42
CA GLU A 127 38.27 -18.55 -4.47
C GLU A 127 38.98 -18.48 -3.10
N LEU A 128 38.29 -18.82 -2.00
CA LEU A 128 38.86 -18.77 -0.65
C LEU A 128 39.61 -20.06 -0.28
N SER A 129 40.83 -20.23 -0.79
CA SER A 129 41.81 -21.08 -0.11
C SER A 129 42.48 -20.31 1.04
N ALA A 130 42.88 -21.00 2.12
CA ALA A 130 43.60 -20.38 3.25
C ALA A 130 44.84 -19.60 2.78
N ASP A 131 45.56 -20.12 1.79
CA ASP A 131 46.73 -19.48 1.18
C ASP A 131 46.38 -18.18 0.43
N THR A 132 45.23 -18.13 -0.25
CA THR A 132 44.75 -16.93 -0.96
C THR A 132 44.33 -15.85 0.02
N PHE A 133 43.76 -16.25 1.16
CA PHE A 133 43.37 -15.34 2.22
C PHE A 133 44.60 -14.74 2.94
N ALA A 134 45.62 -15.55 3.23
CA ALA A 134 46.88 -15.08 3.81
C ALA A 134 47.56 -14.02 2.92
N LYS A 135 47.67 -14.27 1.61
CA LYS A 135 48.23 -13.31 0.63
C LYS A 135 47.41 -12.02 0.56
N SER A 136 46.09 -12.13 0.65
CA SER A 136 45.18 -10.98 0.66
C SER A 136 45.41 -10.07 1.88
N ILE A 137 45.58 -10.68 3.07
CA ILE A 137 45.88 -9.95 4.31
C ILE A 137 47.22 -9.20 4.20
N GLU A 138 48.24 -9.86 3.65
CA GLU A 138 49.56 -9.23 3.45
C GLU A 138 49.49 -8.02 2.52
N CYS A 139 48.76 -8.12 1.41
CA CYS A 139 48.53 -7.02 0.48
C CYS A 139 47.78 -5.85 1.14
N ILE A 140 46.78 -6.13 1.97
CA ILE A 140 46.02 -5.09 2.70
C ILE A 140 46.89 -4.41 3.75
N LYS A 141 47.72 -5.17 4.48
CA LYS A 141 48.70 -4.59 5.42
C LYS A 141 49.67 -3.64 4.71
N LEU A 142 50.14 -4.00 3.51
CA LEU A 142 51.02 -3.15 2.71
C LEU A 142 50.31 -1.85 2.29
N LEU A 143 49.07 -1.94 1.78
CA LEU A 143 48.29 -0.76 1.40
C LEU A 143 48.05 0.19 2.59
N LEU A 144 47.72 -0.36 3.77
CA LEU A 144 47.54 0.43 4.99
C LEU A 144 48.83 1.14 5.42
N LYS A 145 49.98 0.46 5.35
CA LYS A 145 51.29 1.06 5.63
C LYS A 145 51.58 2.27 4.73
N HIS A 146 51.07 2.25 3.50
CA HIS A 146 51.22 3.35 2.53
C HIS A 146 50.03 4.35 2.55
N GLY A 147 49.19 4.33 3.59
CA GLY A 147 48.16 5.35 3.84
C GLY A 147 46.82 5.09 3.15
N ALA A 148 46.50 3.84 2.81
CA ALA A 148 45.18 3.48 2.29
C ALA A 148 44.07 3.70 3.33
N THR A 149 42.96 4.32 2.92
CA THR A 149 41.76 4.49 3.74
C THR A 149 40.76 3.35 3.50
N ILE A 150 40.25 2.72 4.57
CA ILE A 150 39.22 1.68 4.46
C ILE A 150 37.83 2.33 4.54
N ASP A 151 37.07 2.32 3.44
CA ASP A 151 35.62 2.58 3.48
C ASP A 151 34.87 1.29 3.83
N THR A 152 34.60 1.12 5.12
CA THR A 152 33.89 -0.05 5.66
C THR A 152 32.46 -0.17 5.15
N SER A 153 31.88 0.90 4.58
CA SER A 153 30.49 0.88 4.09
C SER A 153 30.33 0.07 2.81
N ASN A 154 31.29 0.13 1.88
CA ASN A 154 31.26 -0.62 0.62
C ASN A 154 31.72 -2.07 0.82
N LEU A 155 32.74 -2.28 1.65
CA LEU A 155 33.18 -3.60 2.07
C LEU A 155 32.04 -4.38 2.78
N ALA A 156 31.36 -3.74 3.74
CA ALA A 156 30.23 -4.34 4.44
C ALA A 156 29.03 -4.62 3.51
N LYS A 157 28.74 -3.74 2.54
CA LYS A 157 27.67 -3.98 1.54
C LYS A 157 27.95 -5.20 0.66
N ARG A 158 29.21 -5.43 0.26
CA ARG A 158 29.59 -6.59 -0.57
C ARG A 158 29.57 -7.89 0.23
N LEU A 159 30.11 -7.86 1.45
CA LEU A 159 30.10 -9.02 2.37
C LEU A 159 28.69 -9.36 2.87
N ALA A 160 27.79 -8.37 3.00
CA ALA A 160 26.39 -8.59 3.37
C ALA A 160 25.57 -9.40 2.34
N ARG A 161 26.07 -9.63 1.13
CA ARG A 161 25.36 -10.40 0.09
C ARG A 161 25.41 -11.93 0.30
N ARG A 162 26.15 -12.48 1.27
CA ARG A 162 26.13 -13.93 1.56
C ARG A 162 26.21 -14.25 3.06
N LYS A 163 25.36 -15.18 3.50
CA LYS A 163 25.05 -15.53 4.90
C LYS A 163 26.13 -16.40 5.60
N HIS A 164 27.27 -16.68 4.97
CA HIS A 164 28.25 -17.67 5.45
C HIS A 164 29.63 -17.09 5.84
N GLU A 165 29.82 -15.78 5.86
CA GLU A 165 31.12 -15.15 6.14
C GLU A 165 31.08 -14.26 7.39
N THR A 166 30.68 -14.82 8.54
CA THR A 166 30.81 -14.13 9.84
C THR A 166 32.09 -14.50 10.58
N GLU A 167 32.62 -15.72 10.38
CA GLU A 167 33.89 -16.18 10.98
C GLU A 167 35.12 -15.59 10.27
N ILE A 168 35.13 -15.56 8.94
CA ILE A 168 36.23 -14.95 8.15
C ILE A 168 36.35 -13.45 8.43
N LEU A 169 35.22 -12.78 8.66
CA LEU A 169 35.16 -11.35 9.01
C LEU A 169 35.69 -11.11 10.43
N ALA A 170 35.48 -12.05 11.35
CA ALA A 170 36.07 -12.01 12.68
C ALA A 170 37.59 -12.19 12.63
N GLU A 171 38.11 -13.20 11.92
CA GLU A 171 39.57 -13.40 11.73
C GLU A 171 40.23 -12.23 10.98
N PHE A 172 39.58 -11.71 9.93
CA PHE A 172 40.03 -10.55 9.15
C PHE A 172 40.15 -9.29 10.01
N MET A 173 39.14 -9.03 10.86
CA MET A 173 39.14 -7.87 11.76
C MET A 173 40.14 -8.04 12.91
N GLN A 174 40.38 -9.27 13.39
CA GLN A 174 41.35 -9.58 14.45
C GLN A 174 42.80 -9.39 13.99
N GLY A 175 43.09 -9.59 12.69
CA GLY A 175 44.44 -9.45 12.11
C GLY A 175 44.89 -8.01 11.79
N ILE A 176 43.99 -7.03 11.81
CA ILE A 176 44.24 -5.61 11.48
C ILE A 176 44.55 -4.77 12.73
N GLU A 177 44.42 -5.34 13.93
CA GLU A 177 44.39 -4.61 15.19
C GLU A 177 45.66 -3.91 15.74
N PRO A 178 46.88 -3.88 15.13
CA PRO A 178 47.98 -3.12 15.74
C PRO A 178 48.46 -1.83 15.03
N PHE A 179 47.86 -1.32 13.94
CA PHE A 179 48.49 -0.23 13.16
C PHE A 179 47.77 1.12 13.04
N VAL A 180 46.87 1.47 13.96
CA VAL A 180 46.43 2.88 14.06
C VAL A 180 46.94 3.52 15.35
N PRO A 181 48.06 4.26 15.27
CA PRO A 181 48.29 5.40 16.15
C PRO A 181 48.40 6.72 15.38
N VAL A 182 47.66 7.70 15.93
CA VAL A 182 48.01 9.13 16.05
C VAL A 182 47.76 10.06 14.84
N ALA A 183 46.75 10.89 15.07
CA ALA A 183 46.64 12.33 14.78
C ALA A 183 46.85 12.84 13.35
N ALA A 184 45.75 13.30 12.76
CA ALA A 184 45.74 14.48 11.91
C ALA A 184 44.61 15.41 12.38
N THR A 185 45.01 16.39 13.19
CA THR A 185 44.54 17.77 13.21
C THR A 185 43.02 18.05 13.20
N GLY A 186 42.52 18.40 14.39
CA GLY A 186 41.66 19.58 14.57
C GLY A 186 40.19 19.45 14.20
N LEU A 187 39.40 18.66 14.94
CA LEU A 187 37.96 18.85 15.14
C LEU A 187 37.57 18.31 16.54
N PRO A 188 36.48 18.81 17.15
CA PRO A 188 36.28 18.82 18.60
C PRO A 188 36.14 17.41 19.18
N GLU A 189 36.72 17.21 20.38
CA GLU A 189 36.88 15.95 21.13
C GLU A 189 35.61 15.08 21.29
N THR A 190 34.44 15.61 20.95
CA THR A 190 33.15 14.88 21.01
C THR A 190 32.87 13.99 19.80
N GLU A 191 33.49 14.24 18.63
CA GLU A 191 33.22 13.46 17.42
C GLU A 191 33.98 12.13 17.37
N THR A 192 35.14 12.04 18.03
CA THR A 192 35.98 10.84 17.97
C THR A 192 35.41 9.70 18.80
N GLU A 193 35.02 9.93 20.06
CA GLU A 193 34.46 8.85 20.88
C GLU A 193 32.99 8.53 20.50
N THR A 194 32.24 9.47 19.92
CA THR A 194 30.91 9.15 19.34
C THR A 194 31.06 8.21 18.16
N VAL A 195 32.06 8.44 17.30
CA VAL A 195 32.42 7.51 16.23
C VAL A 195 32.91 6.17 16.79
N LEU A 196 33.67 6.15 17.90
CA LEU A 196 34.07 4.91 18.56
C LEU A 196 32.86 4.12 19.10
N LEU A 197 31.88 4.81 19.67
CA LEU A 197 30.64 4.20 20.16
C LEU A 197 29.77 3.70 19.00
N GLU A 198 29.65 4.48 17.91
CA GLU A 198 29.01 4.04 16.67
C GLU A 198 29.68 2.77 16.12
N ASN A 199 31.02 2.73 16.09
CA ASN A 199 31.78 1.57 15.66
C ASN A 199 31.60 0.36 16.60
N ALA A 200 31.56 0.57 17.92
CA ALA A 200 31.32 -0.52 18.87
C ALA A 200 29.93 -1.14 18.69
N ILE A 201 28.89 -0.31 18.53
CA ILE A 201 27.51 -0.76 18.33
C ILE A 201 27.35 -1.43 16.97
N THR A 202 27.96 -0.86 15.93
CA THR A 202 27.92 -1.46 14.59
C THR A 202 28.60 -2.82 14.59
N CYS A 203 29.78 -2.96 15.19
CA CYS A 203 30.48 -4.24 15.31
C CYS A 203 29.81 -5.24 16.28
N GLY A 204 28.72 -4.87 16.96
CA GLY A 204 28.02 -5.75 17.90
C GLY A 204 28.80 -6.01 19.20
N ASN A 205 29.82 -5.20 19.49
CA ASN A 205 30.64 -5.36 20.69
C ASN A 205 29.99 -4.60 21.86
N LEU A 206 29.04 -5.27 22.51
CA LEU A 206 28.22 -4.71 23.60
C LEU A 206 29.07 -4.25 24.78
N GLU A 207 30.05 -5.03 25.21
CA GLU A 207 30.85 -4.72 26.40
C GLU A 207 31.72 -3.48 26.19
N ARG A 208 32.32 -3.34 25.00
CA ARG A 208 33.06 -2.12 24.65
C ARG A 208 32.13 -0.90 24.57
N ALA A 209 30.92 -1.06 24.03
CA ALA A 209 29.93 0.02 23.99
C ALA A 209 29.48 0.45 25.40
N LYS A 210 29.26 -0.50 26.32
CA LYS A 210 28.94 -0.21 27.73
C LYS A 210 30.09 0.52 28.44
N GLN A 211 31.32 0.03 28.28
CA GLN A 211 32.50 0.66 28.87
C GLN A 211 32.67 2.12 28.44
N ILE A 212 32.43 2.43 27.16
CA ILE A 212 32.47 3.80 26.63
C ILE A 212 31.36 4.68 27.27
N ILE A 213 30.18 4.12 27.51
CA ILE A 213 29.08 4.85 28.17
C ILE A 213 29.37 5.08 29.66
N GLU A 214 29.93 4.08 30.34
CA GLU A 214 30.24 4.10 31.78
C GLU A 214 31.47 4.95 32.13
N SER A 215 32.42 5.11 31.21
CA SER A 215 33.60 5.97 31.41
C SER A 215 33.27 7.45 31.56
N HIS A 216 32.02 7.88 31.32
CA HIS A 216 31.59 9.26 31.47
C HIS A 216 30.77 9.48 32.74
N ALA A 217 31.09 10.54 33.48
CA ALA A 217 30.53 10.83 34.81
C ALA A 217 29.01 11.15 34.83
N SER A 218 28.35 11.34 33.69
CA SER A 218 26.89 11.60 33.61
C SER A 218 26.24 11.04 32.34
N PRO A 219 25.98 9.73 32.28
CA PRO A 219 25.44 9.09 31.07
C PRO A 219 24.01 9.56 30.72
N GLN A 220 23.23 10.03 31.71
CA GLN A 220 21.82 10.44 31.59
C GLN A 220 21.60 11.76 30.83
N THR A 221 22.54 12.71 30.94
CA THR A 221 22.50 14.05 30.32
C THR A 221 23.42 14.17 29.12
N SER A 222 24.16 13.10 28.79
CA SER A 222 25.19 13.15 27.76
C SER A 222 24.60 13.43 26.36
N PRO A 223 25.19 14.34 25.56
CA PRO A 223 24.84 14.52 24.15
C PRO A 223 25.19 13.29 23.28
N TYR A 224 25.93 12.33 23.86
CA TYR A 224 26.46 11.13 23.21
C TYR A 224 25.41 10.16 22.69
N ILE A 225 24.37 9.83 23.48
CA ILE A 225 23.28 8.94 23.05
C ILE A 225 22.35 9.72 22.11
N SER A 226 22.89 10.17 20.99
CA SER A 226 22.19 11.02 20.03
C SER A 226 21.10 10.23 19.33
N LYS A 227 20.21 10.95 18.62
CA LYS A 227 19.25 10.34 17.70
C LYS A 227 19.93 9.40 16.70
N LYS A 228 21.18 9.67 16.32
CA LYS A 228 21.98 8.85 15.40
C LYS A 228 22.37 7.50 16.01
N ILE A 229 22.74 7.46 17.29
CA ILE A 229 23.03 6.20 17.97
C ILE A 229 21.78 5.33 18.07
N LEU A 230 20.65 5.93 18.47
CA LEU A 230 19.36 5.23 18.48
C LEU A 230 18.98 4.74 17.08
N THR A 231 19.22 5.52 16.00
CA THR A 231 19.00 5.03 14.63
C THR A 231 19.78 3.76 14.33
N ILE A 232 21.07 3.72 14.68
CA ILE A 232 21.93 2.58 14.39
C ILE A 232 21.46 1.34 15.16
N CYS A 233 21.11 1.51 16.45
CA CYS A 233 20.58 0.43 17.27
C CYS A 233 19.28 -0.15 16.68
N PHE A 234 18.36 0.69 16.22
CA PHE A 234 17.11 0.24 15.59
C PHE A 234 17.33 -0.37 14.20
N GLU A 235 18.22 0.18 13.38
CA GLU A 235 18.54 -0.32 12.03
C GLU A 235 19.18 -1.71 12.05
N ARG A 236 20.01 -1.99 13.05
CA ARG A 236 20.68 -3.29 13.25
C ARG A 236 19.91 -4.25 14.16
N GLY A 237 18.95 -3.76 14.93
CA GLY A 237 18.16 -4.55 15.88
C GLY A 237 18.96 -4.97 17.11
N CYS A 238 19.80 -4.08 17.65
CA CYS A 238 20.63 -4.33 18.83
C CYS A 238 19.78 -4.26 20.12
N PHE A 239 19.05 -5.34 20.42
CA PHE A 239 18.11 -5.40 21.54
C PHE A 239 18.77 -5.12 22.90
N GLU A 240 19.88 -5.80 23.19
CA GLU A 240 20.58 -5.72 24.48
C GLU A 240 21.13 -4.31 24.73
N MET A 241 21.57 -3.65 23.65
CA MET A 241 22.05 -2.27 23.72
C MET A 241 20.88 -1.29 23.96
N LEU A 242 19.75 -1.48 23.29
CA LEU A 242 18.55 -0.65 23.52
C LEU A 242 18.01 -0.81 24.93
N GLU A 243 18.00 -2.03 25.46
CA GLU A 243 17.58 -2.31 26.83
C GLU A 243 18.46 -1.55 27.84
N TYR A 244 19.78 -1.62 27.67
CA TYR A 244 20.73 -0.89 28.51
C TYR A 244 20.56 0.63 28.39
N ILE A 245 20.44 1.15 27.16
CA ILE A 245 20.22 2.58 26.90
C ILE A 245 18.92 3.08 27.56
N PHE A 246 17.82 2.33 27.47
CA PHE A 246 16.55 2.74 28.07
C PHE A 246 16.54 2.65 29.59
N GLN A 247 17.33 1.77 30.21
CA GLN A 247 17.51 1.74 31.67
C GLN A 247 18.27 2.98 32.18
N ILE A 248 19.19 3.52 31.37
CA ILE A 248 20.02 4.66 31.74
C ILE A 248 19.32 5.99 31.50
N LEU A 249 18.59 6.15 30.40
CA LEU A 249 17.97 7.44 30.07
C LEU A 249 16.70 7.73 30.88
N PRO A 250 16.58 8.94 31.47
CA PRO A 250 15.32 9.38 32.04
C PRO A 250 14.26 9.61 30.96
N ALA A 251 12.99 9.44 31.31
CA ALA A 251 11.83 9.56 30.41
C ALA A 251 11.84 10.83 29.53
N ALA A 252 12.18 11.99 30.11
CA ALA A 252 12.25 13.27 29.40
C ALA A 252 13.41 13.35 28.39
N GLY A 253 14.53 12.68 28.68
CA GLY A 253 15.68 12.59 27.77
C GLY A 253 15.37 11.74 26.54
N LEU A 254 14.56 10.70 26.71
CA LEU A 254 14.15 9.79 25.65
C LEU A 254 13.17 10.45 24.66
N GLU A 255 12.17 11.19 25.16
CA GLU A 255 11.16 11.87 24.35
C GLU A 255 11.80 12.84 23.34
N SER A 256 12.74 13.69 23.80
CA SER A 256 13.44 14.64 22.93
C SER A 256 14.20 14.00 21.76
N ARG A 257 14.71 12.78 21.94
CA ARG A 257 15.57 12.06 20.98
C ARG A 257 14.78 11.16 20.02
N ILE A 258 13.57 10.75 20.43
CA ILE A 258 12.68 9.90 19.62
C ILE A 258 11.87 10.73 18.61
N THR A 259 11.60 12.00 18.90
CA THR A 259 10.71 12.85 18.07
C THR A 259 11.04 12.80 16.56
N LYS A 260 9.99 12.61 15.75
CA LYS A 260 9.99 12.65 14.28
C LYS A 260 10.55 11.42 13.54
N LYS A 261 10.64 10.24 14.16
CA LYS A 261 10.87 8.99 13.44
C LYS A 261 9.89 7.93 13.93
N THR A 262 9.11 7.37 13.00
CA THR A 262 8.22 6.24 13.24
C THR A 262 9.00 4.95 13.45
N TRP A 263 9.64 4.81 14.61
CA TRP A 263 10.49 3.66 14.94
C TRP A 263 9.71 2.36 14.97
N LEU A 264 8.48 2.38 15.49
CA LEU A 264 7.63 1.20 15.54
C LEU A 264 7.32 0.70 14.12
N SER A 265 6.86 1.59 13.23
CA SER A 265 6.62 1.26 11.82
C SER A 265 7.89 0.74 11.11
N PHE A 266 9.04 1.33 11.40
CA PHE A 266 10.33 0.90 10.86
C PHE A 266 10.74 -0.50 11.34
N LEU A 267 10.58 -0.80 12.63
CA LEU A 267 10.87 -2.11 13.21
C LEU A 267 9.96 -3.18 12.61
N VAL A 268 8.66 -2.91 12.50
CA VAL A 268 7.68 -3.84 11.91
C VAL A 268 8.06 -4.23 10.47
N GLN A 269 8.53 -3.29 9.66
CA GLN A 269 8.97 -3.58 8.28
C GLN A 269 10.16 -4.55 8.19
N ARG A 270 10.98 -4.62 9.24
CA ARG A 270 12.20 -5.46 9.30
C ARG A 270 11.98 -6.79 10.01
N VAL A 271 10.82 -7.02 10.61
CA VAL A 271 10.48 -8.31 11.20
C VAL A 271 10.32 -9.34 10.08
N THR A 272 11.14 -10.39 10.11
CA THR A 272 11.15 -11.46 9.10
C THR A 272 10.22 -12.60 9.53
N GLY A 273 9.16 -12.84 8.75
CA GLY A 273 8.33 -14.04 8.90
C GLY A 273 7.65 -14.18 10.27
N SER A 274 7.42 -15.41 10.72
CA SER A 274 6.76 -15.74 11.99
C SER A 274 7.75 -16.00 13.14
N ASP A 275 9.00 -15.55 13.02
CA ASP A 275 10.06 -15.92 13.93
C ASP A 275 10.00 -15.08 15.22
N LEU A 276 9.53 -15.68 16.32
CA LEU A 276 9.36 -15.03 17.62
C LEU A 276 10.70 -14.57 18.24
N GLU A 277 11.80 -15.16 17.81
CA GLU A 277 13.17 -14.82 18.24
C GLU A 277 13.81 -13.71 17.39
N CYS A 278 13.08 -13.13 16.43
CA CYS A 278 13.61 -12.06 15.59
C CYS A 278 14.07 -10.86 16.44
N ARG A 279 15.32 -10.43 16.23
CA ARG A 279 15.94 -9.28 16.93
C ARG A 279 15.07 -8.01 16.88
N PHE A 280 14.43 -7.75 15.73
CA PHE A 280 13.57 -6.59 15.53
C PHE A 280 12.24 -6.73 16.27
N PHE A 281 11.72 -7.95 16.42
CA PHE A 281 10.52 -8.22 17.21
C PHE A 281 10.77 -8.02 18.71
N LYS A 282 11.94 -8.45 19.22
CA LYS A 282 12.36 -8.14 20.59
C LYS A 282 12.49 -6.64 20.83
N CYS A 283 13.13 -5.92 19.90
CA CYS A 283 13.21 -4.45 19.95
C CYS A 283 11.82 -3.79 19.95
N LEU A 284 10.89 -4.27 19.12
CA LEU A 284 9.52 -3.78 19.07
C LEU A 284 8.80 -3.98 20.40
N LYS A 285 8.88 -5.19 20.97
CA LYS A 285 8.29 -5.51 22.26
C LYS A 285 8.83 -4.61 23.38
N LEU A 286 10.14 -4.33 23.36
CA LEU A 286 10.79 -3.40 24.29
C LEU A 286 10.25 -1.98 24.10
N CYS A 287 10.16 -1.45 22.88
CA CYS A 287 9.65 -0.09 22.66
C CYS A 287 8.22 0.07 23.18
N LEU A 288 7.37 -0.94 22.99
CA LEU A 288 5.97 -0.95 23.44
C LEU A 288 5.79 -1.07 24.97
N THR A 289 6.86 -1.25 25.76
CA THR A 289 6.77 -1.14 27.23
C THR A 289 6.87 0.29 27.72
N TYR A 290 7.41 1.19 26.90
CA TYR A 290 7.70 2.57 27.27
C TYR A 290 6.62 3.52 26.73
N PRO A 291 5.97 4.35 27.57
CA PRO A 291 4.85 5.22 27.16
C PRO A 291 5.27 6.35 26.21
N GLN A 292 6.57 6.59 26.05
CA GLN A 292 7.13 7.59 25.12
C GLN A 292 6.95 7.18 23.65
N PHE A 293 6.82 5.88 23.37
CA PHE A 293 6.54 5.39 22.02
C PHE A 293 5.05 5.42 21.76
N ASP A 294 4.65 6.30 20.86
CA ASP A 294 3.29 6.37 20.38
C ASP A 294 3.00 5.22 19.42
N ILE A 295 2.07 4.34 19.81
CA ILE A 295 1.69 3.13 19.07
C ILE A 295 1.02 3.50 17.74
N ASP A 296 0.30 4.62 17.73
CA ASP A 296 -0.49 5.09 16.59
C ASP A 296 0.25 6.17 15.77
N GLU A 297 1.57 6.33 16.00
CA GLU A 297 2.41 7.28 15.25
C GLU A 297 2.36 6.95 13.76
N ARG A 298 2.12 7.99 12.96
CA ARG A 298 2.00 7.88 11.50
C ARG A 298 3.25 8.34 10.80
N ASN A 299 3.64 7.60 9.77
CA ASN A 299 4.77 7.98 8.94
C ASN A 299 4.35 8.98 7.84
N GLY A 300 5.29 9.37 6.99
CA GLY A 300 5.01 10.27 5.85
C GLY A 300 3.99 9.74 4.83
N TRP A 301 3.55 8.48 4.95
CA TRP A 301 2.49 7.86 4.14
C TRP A 301 1.22 7.59 4.95
N ASP A 302 1.06 8.19 6.13
CA ASP A 302 -0.08 7.96 7.03
C ASP A 302 -0.20 6.50 7.56
N TYR A 303 0.84 5.67 7.40
CA TYR A 303 0.84 4.28 7.88
C TYR A 303 1.25 4.23 9.35
N THR A 304 0.44 3.56 10.16
CA THR A 304 0.79 3.15 11.53
C THR A 304 1.55 1.83 11.54
N ALA A 305 2.17 1.48 12.66
CA ALA A 305 2.83 0.19 12.84
C ALA A 305 1.87 -0.99 12.58
N LEU A 306 0.60 -0.84 12.97
CA LEU A 306 -0.45 -1.85 12.74
C LEU A 306 -0.79 -2.00 11.25
N HIS A 307 -0.79 -0.93 10.46
CA HIS A 307 -0.98 -1.02 9.00
C HIS A 307 0.13 -1.83 8.33
N TYR A 308 1.40 -1.60 8.71
CA TYR A 308 2.51 -2.39 8.18
C TYR A 308 2.40 -3.85 8.59
N ALA A 309 2.04 -4.14 9.83
CA ALA A 309 1.85 -5.51 10.32
C ALA A 309 0.72 -6.24 9.56
N ALA A 310 -0.38 -5.54 9.24
CA ALA A 310 -1.48 -6.03 8.43
C ALA A 310 -1.04 -6.30 6.97
N THR A 311 -0.41 -5.32 6.33
CA THR A 311 0.06 -5.39 4.95
C THR A 311 1.08 -6.51 4.74
N LEU A 312 1.99 -6.70 5.68
CA LEU A 312 3.03 -7.74 5.66
C LEU A 312 2.53 -9.10 6.19
N LYS A 313 1.24 -9.21 6.58
CA LYS A 313 0.61 -10.43 7.11
C LYS A 313 1.31 -11.02 8.35
N LEU A 314 1.92 -10.16 9.16
CA LEU A 314 2.66 -10.54 10.37
C LEU A 314 1.69 -10.77 11.55
N LYS A 315 1.05 -11.95 11.60
CA LYS A 315 0.00 -12.27 12.59
C LYS A 315 0.41 -12.03 14.05
N HIS A 316 1.58 -12.50 14.45
CA HIS A 316 2.12 -12.34 15.81
C HIS A 316 2.41 -10.87 16.17
N VAL A 317 2.80 -10.04 15.20
CA VAL A 317 2.98 -8.58 15.39
C VAL A 317 1.64 -7.89 15.52
N GLN A 318 0.65 -8.28 14.70
CA GLN A 318 -0.72 -7.77 14.80
C GLN A 318 -1.30 -8.08 16.19
N GLU A 319 -1.17 -9.31 16.68
CA GLU A 319 -1.61 -9.71 18.03
C GLU A 319 -0.95 -8.85 19.12
N LEU A 320 0.37 -8.64 19.06
CA LEU A 320 1.09 -7.81 20.04
C LEU A 320 0.63 -6.35 20.03
N LEU A 321 0.50 -5.73 18.86
CA LEU A 321 0.08 -4.33 18.72
C LEU A 321 -1.35 -4.13 19.20
N LEU A 322 -2.27 -5.05 18.87
CA LEU A 322 -3.65 -5.02 19.33
C LEU A 322 -3.74 -5.16 20.86
N GLN A 323 -3.00 -6.09 21.46
CA GLN A 323 -2.92 -6.23 22.92
C GLN A 323 -2.40 -4.96 23.62
N LYS A 324 -1.52 -4.20 22.96
CA LYS A 324 -0.95 -2.96 23.49
C LYS A 324 -1.83 -1.73 23.25
N GLY A 325 -2.98 -1.86 22.59
CA GLY A 325 -3.95 -0.78 22.43
C GLY A 325 -3.89 -0.04 21.09
N ALA A 326 -3.22 -0.58 20.07
CA ALA A 326 -3.16 0.03 18.75
C ALA A 326 -4.57 0.30 18.16
N TYR A 327 -4.76 1.49 17.59
CA TYR A 327 -6.04 1.91 17.01
C TYR A 327 -6.32 1.20 15.67
N ILE A 328 -7.46 0.53 15.58
CA ILE A 328 -7.83 -0.28 14.40
C ILE A 328 -8.56 0.52 13.31
N GLY A 329 -9.02 1.74 13.63
CA GLY A 329 -9.79 2.58 12.71
C GLY A 329 -8.96 3.52 11.85
N GLY A 330 -7.65 3.31 11.79
CA GLY A 330 -6.75 4.06 10.93
C GLY A 330 -7.06 3.83 9.45
N ARG A 331 -6.56 4.71 8.59
CA ARG A 331 -6.65 4.57 7.14
C ARG A 331 -5.35 5.01 6.49
N ASP A 332 -5.04 4.44 5.33
CA ASP A 332 -3.89 4.81 4.54
C ASP A 332 -4.19 5.97 3.56
N ILE A 333 -3.17 6.40 2.80
CA ILE A 333 -3.30 7.40 1.71
C ILE A 333 -4.22 6.96 0.57
N PHE A 334 -4.47 5.65 0.43
CA PHE A 334 -5.37 5.10 -0.57
C PHE A 334 -6.81 5.04 -0.07
N GLY A 335 -7.05 5.41 1.19
CA GLY A 335 -8.36 5.42 1.84
C GLY A 335 -8.80 4.05 2.37
N VAL A 336 -7.90 3.05 2.41
CA VAL A 336 -8.20 1.71 2.94
C VAL A 336 -8.02 1.70 4.45
N TYR A 337 -9.02 1.18 5.18
CA TYR A 337 -8.98 1.13 6.64
C TYR A 337 -8.17 -0.05 7.20
N THR A 338 -7.44 0.16 8.29
CA THR A 338 -6.58 -0.86 8.93
C THR A 338 -7.36 -2.13 9.28
N ILE A 339 -8.52 -1.98 9.93
CA ILE A 339 -9.38 -3.11 10.31
C ILE A 339 -9.72 -4.05 9.15
N SER A 340 -9.75 -3.55 7.92
CA SER A 340 -10.04 -4.36 6.73
C SER A 340 -8.87 -5.23 6.27
N GLN A 341 -7.64 -4.89 6.66
CA GLN A 341 -6.40 -5.56 6.26
C GLN A 341 -5.86 -6.53 7.34
N ILE A 342 -6.33 -6.41 8.59
CA ILE A 342 -5.92 -7.29 9.69
C ILE A 342 -6.36 -8.73 9.40
N ASP A 343 -5.53 -9.71 9.78
CA ASP A 343 -5.87 -11.12 9.62
C ASP A 343 -7.16 -11.44 10.40
N PRO A 344 -8.18 -12.03 9.76
CA PRO A 344 -9.47 -12.26 10.41
C PRO A 344 -9.37 -13.13 11.66
N LEU A 345 -8.49 -14.13 11.68
CA LEU A 345 -8.29 -15.01 12.83
C LEU A 345 -7.65 -14.27 14.00
N THR A 346 -6.65 -13.42 13.72
CA THR A 346 -6.06 -12.53 14.73
C THR A 346 -7.10 -11.58 15.31
N LEU A 347 -7.98 -11.03 14.47
CA LEU A 347 -9.04 -10.13 14.92
C LEU A 347 -10.06 -10.84 15.81
N VAL A 348 -10.46 -12.07 15.48
CA VAL A 348 -11.34 -12.90 16.32
C VAL A 348 -10.71 -13.13 17.69
N ARG A 349 -9.46 -13.61 17.73
CA ARG A 349 -8.74 -13.85 18.99
C ARG A 349 -8.62 -12.59 19.85
N HIS A 350 -8.35 -11.45 19.21
CA HIS A 350 -8.29 -10.17 19.92
C HIS A 350 -9.66 -9.78 20.47
N PHE A 351 -10.73 -9.89 19.69
CA PHE A 351 -12.07 -9.56 20.16
C PHE A 351 -12.54 -10.50 21.28
N ASP A 352 -12.21 -11.79 21.22
CA ASP A 352 -12.46 -12.74 22.32
C ASP A 352 -11.75 -12.26 23.60
N SER A 353 -10.50 -11.80 23.49
CA SER A 353 -9.74 -11.25 24.62
C SER A 353 -10.31 -9.95 25.20
N CYS A 354 -11.10 -9.20 24.40
CA CYS A 354 -11.76 -7.98 24.86
C CYS A 354 -13.00 -8.25 25.71
N VAL A 355 -13.53 -9.48 25.74
CA VAL A 355 -14.74 -9.83 26.50
C VAL A 355 -14.35 -10.63 27.74
N TYR A 356 -14.68 -10.12 28.92
CA TYR A 356 -14.41 -10.82 30.17
C TYR A 356 -15.54 -10.64 31.18
N THR A 357 -15.65 -11.56 32.12
CA THR A 357 -16.64 -11.51 33.20
C THR A 357 -15.91 -11.29 34.52
N SER A 358 -16.43 -10.40 35.36
CA SER A 358 -15.88 -10.21 36.71
C SER A 358 -16.69 -11.05 37.70
N PRO A 359 -16.04 -11.79 38.63
CA PRO A 359 -16.76 -12.52 39.66
C PRO A 359 -17.39 -11.57 40.68
N ARG A 360 -18.73 -11.46 40.59
CA ARG A 360 -19.72 -11.10 41.62
C ARG A 360 -19.43 -9.87 42.50
N ILE A 361 -20.07 -8.76 42.16
CA ILE A 361 -20.54 -7.79 43.15
C ILE A 361 -22.01 -8.15 43.40
N ALA A 362 -22.39 -8.35 44.67
CA ALA A 362 -23.79 -8.53 45.02
C ALA A 362 -24.50 -7.20 44.79
N ASP A 363 -25.32 -7.12 43.74
CA ASP A 363 -26.22 -5.98 43.57
C ASP A 363 -27.23 -5.98 44.74
N GLU A 364 -27.65 -4.78 45.18
CA GLU A 364 -28.63 -4.56 46.27
C GLU A 364 -29.97 -5.31 46.09
N HIS A 365 -30.21 -5.88 44.92
CA HIS A 365 -31.44 -6.56 44.51
C HIS A 365 -31.34 -8.09 44.43
N GLY A 366 -30.23 -8.70 44.87
CA GLY A 366 -30.14 -10.16 45.07
C GLY A 366 -30.21 -11.02 43.80
N ALA A 367 -30.18 -10.43 42.60
CA ALA A 367 -30.12 -11.17 41.34
C ALA A 367 -28.65 -11.46 40.98
N ASN A 368 -28.26 -12.74 41.02
CA ASN A 368 -26.93 -13.23 40.64
C ASN A 368 -26.71 -13.20 39.11
N SER A 369 -26.75 -12.04 38.47
CA SER A 369 -26.38 -11.92 37.05
C SER A 369 -24.90 -11.56 36.89
N PRO A 370 -24.09 -12.35 36.14
CA PRO A 370 -22.70 -11.99 35.86
C PRO A 370 -22.64 -10.74 34.98
N ILE A 371 -21.88 -9.73 35.40
CA ILE A 371 -21.63 -8.52 34.60
C ILE A 371 -20.57 -8.85 33.54
N ILE A 372 -20.92 -8.65 32.27
CA ILE A 372 -20.01 -8.82 31.12
C ILE A 372 -19.35 -7.46 30.83
N TYR A 373 -18.03 -7.44 30.82
CA TYR A 373 -17.24 -6.27 30.44
C TYR A 373 -16.72 -6.45 29.02
N VAL A 374 -16.79 -5.37 28.24
CA VAL A 374 -16.31 -5.31 26.85
C VAL A 374 -15.29 -4.19 26.74
N MET A 375 -14.03 -4.54 26.50
CA MET A 375 -12.94 -3.59 26.35
C MET A 375 -12.96 -2.98 24.94
N LEU A 376 -13.04 -1.64 24.86
CA LEU A 376 -13.13 -0.89 23.60
C LEU A 376 -11.92 0.04 23.38
N SER A 377 -10.79 -0.22 24.06
CA SER A 377 -9.58 0.62 24.02
C SER A 377 -9.08 0.86 22.59
N ASN A 378 -9.07 -0.17 21.75
CA ASN A 378 -8.54 -0.12 20.38
C ASN A 378 -9.48 0.60 19.39
N PHE A 379 -10.69 0.99 19.80
CA PHE A 379 -11.71 1.64 18.96
C PHE A 379 -11.73 3.16 19.13
N ALA A 380 -10.92 3.71 20.03
CA ALA A 380 -10.76 5.14 20.23
C ALA A 380 -9.33 5.55 19.89
N PRO A 381 -9.11 6.56 19.02
CA PRO A 381 -7.78 7.07 18.77
C PRO A 381 -7.22 7.72 20.05
N THR A 382 -5.93 7.54 20.31
CA THR A 382 -5.25 8.24 21.42
C THR A 382 -5.36 9.75 21.20
N LYS A 383 -5.69 10.51 22.24
CA LYS A 383 -5.81 11.98 22.15
C LYS A 383 -4.41 12.56 21.96
N HIS A 384 -3.95 12.75 20.73
CA HIS A 384 -2.77 13.57 20.49
C HIS A 384 -3.06 15.01 20.94
N LYS A 385 -2.25 15.50 21.88
CA LYS A 385 -2.04 16.93 22.07
C LYS A 385 -1.26 17.44 20.85
N GLU A 386 -1.95 17.78 19.77
CA GLU A 386 -1.31 18.51 18.68
C GLU A 386 -1.45 20.01 18.91
N ASN A 387 -0.29 20.67 19.00
CA ASN A 387 -0.16 22.10 18.79
C ASN A 387 -0.69 22.44 17.39
N GLU A 388 -1.74 23.26 17.33
CA GLU A 388 -2.54 23.60 16.15
C GLU A 388 -1.82 24.38 15.03
N GLN A 389 -0.50 24.49 15.01
CA GLN A 389 0.12 25.59 14.27
C GLN A 389 0.52 25.33 12.81
N HIS A 390 0.57 24.10 12.29
CA HIS A 390 0.93 23.89 10.88
C HIS A 390 0.25 22.68 10.22
N PHE A 391 -1.08 22.73 10.06
CA PHE A 391 -1.77 21.93 9.03
C PHE A 391 -2.80 22.80 8.31
N THR A 392 -2.31 23.64 7.40
CA THR A 392 -3.13 24.37 6.44
C THR A 392 -3.47 23.46 5.26
N SER A 393 -4.49 22.62 5.41
CA SER A 393 -5.40 22.23 4.32
C SER A 393 -6.50 21.32 4.86
N THR A 394 -7.73 21.59 4.44
CA THR A 394 -8.99 20.85 4.61
C THR A 394 -8.93 19.30 4.52
N GLN A 395 -8.32 18.65 5.50
CA GLN A 395 -8.33 17.18 5.71
C GLN A 395 -8.50 16.98 7.22
N ASP A 396 -9.25 16.04 7.79
CA ASP A 396 -10.29 15.11 7.36
C ASP A 396 -10.91 14.63 8.70
N ILE A 397 -12.16 14.93 9.00
CA ILE A 397 -12.80 14.57 10.29
C ILE A 397 -12.86 13.03 10.51
N SER A 398 -12.57 12.26 9.47
CA SER A 398 -12.61 10.80 9.37
C SER A 398 -11.73 10.04 10.37
N TYR A 399 -10.57 10.56 10.77
CA TYR A 399 -9.63 9.83 11.65
C TYR A 399 -9.91 10.03 13.14
N LYS A 400 -10.79 10.98 13.49
CA LYS A 400 -11.28 11.16 14.86
C LYS A 400 -12.36 10.14 15.23
N SER A 401 -12.78 9.29 14.29
CA SER A 401 -13.92 8.38 14.48
C SER A 401 -13.74 7.04 13.78
N MET A 402 -14.00 5.95 14.50
CA MET A 402 -14.06 4.59 13.97
C MET A 402 -15.25 4.34 13.03
N ARG A 403 -16.23 5.26 12.98
CA ARG A 403 -17.50 5.04 12.27
C ARG A 403 -17.34 4.73 10.77
N PRO A 404 -16.54 5.49 10.00
CA PRO A 404 -16.35 5.20 8.58
C PRO A 404 -15.68 3.82 8.36
N ALA A 405 -14.67 3.52 9.17
CA ALA A 405 -13.95 2.24 9.14
C ALA A 405 -14.88 1.06 9.37
N LEU A 406 -15.76 1.16 10.37
CA LEU A 406 -16.73 0.11 10.67
C LEU A 406 -17.78 -0.04 9.56
N MET A 407 -18.24 1.06 8.99
CA MET A 407 -19.23 1.03 7.90
C MET A 407 -18.68 0.29 6.67
N GLU A 408 -17.46 0.58 6.29
CA GLU A 408 -16.78 -0.15 5.21
C GLU A 408 -16.48 -1.59 5.61
N PHE A 409 -16.03 -1.84 6.84
CA PHE A 409 -15.76 -3.19 7.34
C PHE A 409 -17.00 -4.09 7.31
N THR A 410 -18.18 -3.53 7.60
CA THR A 410 -19.47 -4.25 7.53
C THR A 410 -20.01 -4.42 6.11
N ASN A 411 -19.44 -3.74 5.11
CA ASN A 411 -19.91 -3.82 3.73
C ASN A 411 -19.30 -5.05 3.04
N VAL A 412 -20.10 -6.13 2.95
CA VAL A 412 -19.63 -7.44 2.45
C VAL A 412 -19.62 -7.53 0.91
N CYS A 413 -20.12 -6.51 0.20
CA CYS A 413 -20.41 -6.61 -1.23
C CYS A 413 -19.21 -6.86 -2.18
N ASN A 414 -17.97 -6.61 -1.74
CA ASN A 414 -16.77 -6.67 -2.60
C ASN A 414 -15.75 -7.75 -2.18
N ILE A 415 -16.15 -8.72 -1.33
CA ILE A 415 -15.22 -9.63 -0.67
C ILE A 415 -15.35 -11.05 -1.24
N SER A 416 -14.27 -11.82 -1.23
CA SER A 416 -14.27 -13.23 -1.63
C SER A 416 -15.20 -14.09 -0.76
N HIS A 417 -15.83 -15.12 -1.33
CA HIS A 417 -16.79 -15.98 -0.61
C HIS A 417 -16.21 -16.70 0.62
N SER A 418 -14.90 -16.94 0.69
CA SER A 418 -14.24 -17.55 1.86
C SER A 418 -14.09 -16.56 3.02
N GLU A 419 -13.79 -15.30 2.73
CA GLU A 419 -13.63 -14.25 3.73
C GLU A 419 -14.99 -13.72 4.21
N GLU A 420 -16.03 -13.82 3.37
CA GLU A 420 -17.40 -13.42 3.70
C GLU A 420 -17.93 -14.10 4.98
N LYS A 421 -17.75 -15.43 5.12
CA LYS A 421 -18.25 -16.17 6.29
C LYS A 421 -17.55 -15.75 7.59
N ILE A 422 -16.22 -15.60 7.54
CA ILE A 422 -15.43 -15.20 8.73
C ILE A 422 -15.77 -13.76 9.11
N ARG A 423 -15.97 -12.88 8.12
CA ARG A 423 -16.36 -11.49 8.36
C ARG A 423 -17.76 -11.37 8.94
N GLN A 424 -18.70 -12.22 8.51
CA GLN A 424 -20.03 -12.30 9.14
C GLN A 424 -19.94 -12.71 10.62
N GLN A 425 -19.14 -13.73 10.95
CA GLN A 425 -18.88 -14.12 12.34
C GLN A 425 -18.28 -12.99 13.17
N LEU A 426 -17.35 -12.22 12.59
CA LEU A 426 -16.77 -11.03 13.24
C LEU A 426 -17.81 -9.93 13.49
N ILE A 427 -18.71 -9.69 12.54
CA ILE A 427 -19.78 -8.67 12.68
C ILE A 427 -20.77 -9.04 13.79
N GLU A 428 -21.05 -10.33 13.96
CA GLU A 428 -21.92 -10.85 15.02
C GLU A 428 -21.24 -10.86 16.41
N HIS A 429 -19.93 -10.62 16.46
CA HIS A 429 -19.17 -10.65 17.70
C HIS A 429 -19.69 -9.61 18.73
N PRO A 430 -19.79 -9.97 20.03
CA PRO A 430 -20.29 -9.08 21.08
C PRO A 430 -19.65 -7.69 21.12
N VAL A 431 -18.35 -7.59 20.83
CA VAL A 431 -17.61 -6.31 20.77
C VAL A 431 -18.19 -5.36 19.71
N ILE A 432 -18.36 -5.84 18.47
CA ILE A 432 -18.94 -5.04 17.38
C ILE A 432 -20.41 -4.77 17.66
N SER A 433 -21.16 -5.76 18.15
CA SER A 433 -22.56 -5.60 18.54
C SER A 433 -22.74 -4.52 19.61
N THR A 434 -21.87 -4.48 20.62
CA THR A 434 -21.86 -3.44 21.67
C THR A 434 -21.55 -2.07 21.09
N LEU A 435 -20.57 -1.97 20.17
CA LEU A 435 -20.26 -0.72 19.48
C LEU A 435 -21.44 -0.24 18.60
N LEU A 436 -22.13 -1.16 17.92
CA LEU A 436 -23.33 -0.86 17.16
C LEU A 436 -24.49 -0.43 18.07
N TYR A 437 -24.62 -1.04 19.25
CA TYR A 437 -25.60 -0.65 20.26
C TYR A 437 -25.33 0.76 20.83
N ILE A 438 -24.06 1.10 21.10
CA ILE A 438 -23.66 2.45 21.53
C ILE A 438 -23.94 3.47 20.43
N ARG A 439 -23.71 3.11 19.16
CA ARG A 439 -23.96 3.99 18.01
C ARG A 439 -25.45 4.21 17.77
N ASP A 440 -26.20 3.12 17.69
CA ASP A 440 -27.62 3.06 17.35
C ASP A 440 -28.35 2.36 18.50
N PRO A 441 -28.61 3.07 19.62
CA PRO A 441 -29.35 2.49 20.73
C PRO A 441 -30.71 1.99 20.25
N PRO A 442 -31.25 0.94 20.88
CA PRO A 442 -32.54 0.39 20.54
C PRO A 442 -33.56 1.52 20.52
N VAL A 443 -34.38 1.50 19.47
CA VAL A 443 -35.36 2.52 19.14
C VAL A 443 -36.20 2.82 20.38
N THR A 444 -36.06 4.01 20.95
CA THR A 444 -36.94 4.42 22.05
C THR A 444 -38.37 4.55 21.52
N PRO A 445 -39.41 4.41 22.37
CA PRO A 445 -40.80 4.57 21.95
C PRO A 445 -41.03 5.89 21.20
N PHE A 446 -40.31 6.94 21.62
CA PHE A 446 -40.29 8.25 20.97
C PHE A 446 -39.82 8.18 19.51
N VAL A 447 -38.70 7.52 19.22
CA VAL A 447 -38.22 7.36 17.83
C VAL A 447 -39.13 6.44 17.01
N CYS A 448 -39.77 5.44 17.62
CA CYS A 448 -40.79 4.63 16.97
C CYS A 448 -42.00 5.47 16.52
N PHE A 449 -42.46 6.41 17.34
CA PHE A 449 -43.54 7.34 16.98
C PHE A 449 -43.18 8.17 15.74
N PHE A 450 -41.96 8.72 15.68
CA PHE A 450 -41.51 9.46 14.50
C PHE A 450 -41.42 8.60 13.23
N ARG A 451 -41.18 7.29 13.33
CA ARG A 451 -41.22 6.39 12.16
C ARG A 451 -42.61 6.31 11.55
N CYS A 452 -43.67 6.43 12.35
CA CYS A 452 -45.05 6.43 11.87
C CYS A 452 -45.38 7.64 10.99
N ILE A 453 -44.62 8.75 11.11
CA ILE A 453 -44.77 9.91 10.22
C ILE A 453 -44.60 9.50 8.75
N ARG A 454 -43.77 8.50 8.44
CA ARG A 454 -43.61 7.99 7.07
C ARG A 454 -44.88 7.43 6.44
N LEU A 455 -45.90 7.09 7.23
CA LEU A 455 -47.19 6.62 6.73
C LEU A 455 -48.14 7.77 6.33
N VAL A 456 -47.79 9.02 6.60
CA VAL A 456 -48.59 10.20 6.23
C VAL A 456 -49.01 10.21 4.75
N PRO A 457 -48.17 9.91 3.74
CA PRO A 457 -48.59 9.90 2.34
C PRO A 457 -49.60 8.79 2.03
N PHE A 458 -49.54 7.66 2.75
CA PHE A 458 -50.53 6.59 2.66
C PHE A 458 -51.88 7.04 3.23
N MET A 459 -51.87 7.80 4.33
CA MET A 459 -53.10 8.37 4.89
C MET A 459 -53.70 9.43 3.96
N LEU A 460 -52.87 10.26 3.32
CA LEU A 460 -53.30 11.29 2.36
C LEU A 460 -54.03 10.70 1.14
N MET A 461 -53.69 9.48 0.70
CA MET A 461 -54.39 8.82 -0.42
C MET A 461 -55.90 8.69 -0.18
N PHE A 462 -56.34 8.47 1.06
CA PHE A 462 -57.75 8.28 1.40
C PHE A 462 -58.50 9.60 1.67
N VAL A 463 -57.75 10.71 1.73
CA VAL A 463 -58.24 12.01 2.20
C VAL A 463 -58.45 13.00 1.04
N LEU A 464 -58.17 12.60 -0.21
CA LEU A 464 -58.28 13.41 -1.44
C LEU A 464 -59.71 13.83 -1.84
N ASN A 465 -60.62 13.99 -0.89
CA ASN A 465 -61.97 14.49 -1.10
C ASN A 465 -62.14 15.92 -0.56
N ASN A 466 -61.86 16.88 -1.43
CA ASN A 466 -62.39 18.25 -1.56
C ASN A 466 -62.81 19.04 -0.31
N PHE A 467 -61.84 19.55 0.47
CA PHE A 467 -62.05 20.73 1.34
C PHE A 467 -60.78 21.60 1.37
N SER A 468 -60.91 22.93 1.17
CA SER A 468 -59.74 23.84 1.12
C SER A 468 -58.87 23.85 2.37
N TRP A 469 -59.43 23.58 3.55
CA TRP A 469 -58.67 23.43 4.80
C TRP A 469 -57.75 22.19 4.80
N PHE A 470 -58.10 21.15 4.03
CA PHE A 470 -57.28 19.96 3.91
C PHE A 470 -56.00 20.20 3.10
N ILE A 471 -55.99 21.15 2.14
CA ILE A 471 -54.80 21.48 1.34
C ILE A 471 -53.70 22.07 2.22
N LEU A 472 -54.07 22.96 3.16
CA LEU A 472 -53.12 23.56 4.11
C LEU A 472 -52.54 22.48 5.04
N CYS A 473 -53.38 21.59 5.56
CA CYS A 473 -52.95 20.46 6.39
C CYS A 473 -52.04 19.50 5.62
N GLU A 474 -52.39 19.14 4.38
CA GLU A 474 -51.59 18.30 3.48
C GLU A 474 -50.19 18.91 3.27
N PHE A 475 -50.12 20.21 3.00
CA PHE A 475 -48.85 20.91 2.86
C PHE A 475 -48.02 20.90 4.14
N ILE A 476 -48.63 21.14 5.31
CA ILE A 476 -47.94 21.11 6.61
C ILE A 476 -47.39 19.71 6.90
N PHE A 477 -48.17 18.66 6.62
CA PHE A 477 -47.75 17.28 6.81
C PHE A 477 -46.62 16.87 5.85
N LEU A 478 -46.69 17.29 4.58
CA LEU A 478 -45.62 17.07 3.59
C LEU A 478 -44.35 17.85 3.94
N PHE A 479 -44.48 19.08 4.43
CA PHE A 479 -43.34 19.88 4.90
C PHE A 479 -42.71 19.26 6.15
N GLY A 480 -43.52 18.78 7.10
CA GLY A 480 -43.03 18.03 8.26
C GLY A 480 -42.28 16.76 7.88
N LEU A 481 -42.79 16.01 6.90
CA LEU A 481 -42.10 14.87 6.29
C LEU A 481 -40.77 15.26 5.64
N PHE A 482 -40.74 16.36 4.89
CA PHE A 482 -39.52 16.87 4.25
C PHE A 482 -38.44 17.22 5.29
N ILE A 483 -38.79 17.97 6.33
CA ILE A 483 -37.88 18.32 7.41
C ILE A 483 -37.40 17.06 8.14
N PHE A 484 -38.30 16.12 8.43
CA PHE A 484 -37.97 14.87 9.08
C PHE A 484 -36.95 14.03 8.27
N GLU A 485 -37.20 13.84 6.97
CA GLU A 485 -36.27 13.10 6.10
C GLU A 485 -34.95 13.86 5.88
N PHE A 486 -34.97 15.20 5.83
CA PHE A 486 -33.75 15.99 5.73
C PHE A 486 -32.89 15.88 7.00
N VAL A 487 -33.50 15.99 8.19
CA VAL A 487 -32.78 15.91 9.48
C VAL A 487 -32.19 14.53 9.72
N LEU A 488 -32.97 13.46 9.52
CA LEU A 488 -32.49 12.09 9.70
C LEU A 488 -31.31 11.76 8.78
N ASN A 489 -31.29 12.36 7.59
CA ASN A 489 -30.29 12.07 6.58
C ASN A 489 -29.27 13.19 6.42
N PHE A 490 -29.24 14.19 7.31
CA PHE A 490 -28.32 15.32 7.25
C PHE A 490 -26.85 14.85 7.26
N GLY A 491 -26.53 13.84 8.07
CA GLY A 491 -25.19 13.23 8.09
C GLY A 491 -24.82 12.57 6.76
N TYR A 492 -25.76 11.87 6.13
CA TYR A 492 -25.57 11.28 4.80
C TYR A 492 -25.48 12.34 3.71
N PHE A 493 -26.25 13.43 3.83
CA PHE A 493 -26.23 14.56 2.90
C PHE A 493 -24.89 15.28 2.96
N LYS A 494 -24.36 15.54 4.17
CA LYS A 494 -23.02 16.10 4.35
C LYS A 494 -21.95 15.20 3.75
N TYR A 495 -22.00 13.89 4.04
CA TYR A 495 -21.10 12.90 3.44
C TYR A 495 -21.21 12.87 1.91
N PHE A 496 -22.43 12.94 1.37
CA PHE A 496 -22.68 12.98 -0.07
C PHE A 496 -22.09 14.24 -0.71
N CYS A 497 -22.31 15.42 -0.13
CA CYS A 497 -21.71 16.67 -0.61
C CYS A 497 -20.17 16.65 -0.54
N ASP A 498 -19.59 16.08 0.52
CA ASP A 498 -18.13 15.99 0.67
C ASP A 498 -17.52 14.97 -0.31
N THR A 499 -18.17 13.84 -0.53
CA THR A 499 -17.72 12.79 -1.47
C THR A 499 -17.89 13.22 -2.92
N SER A 500 -19.02 13.86 -3.25
CA SER A 500 -19.33 14.32 -4.61
C SER A 500 -18.41 15.46 -5.07
N ARG A 501 -17.79 16.21 -4.15
CA ARG A 501 -16.73 17.18 -4.47
C ARG A 501 -15.40 16.52 -4.81
N LYS A 502 -15.09 15.35 -4.22
CA LYS A 502 -13.80 14.68 -4.38
C LYS A 502 -13.79 13.67 -5.52
N ASN A 503 -14.90 12.98 -5.78
CA ASN A 503 -15.02 11.97 -6.83
C ASN A 503 -16.29 12.16 -7.66
N LEU A 504 -16.11 12.49 -8.94
CA LEU A 504 -17.18 12.56 -9.92
C LEU A 504 -17.62 11.11 -10.27
N PHE A 505 -18.75 10.67 -9.72
CA PHE A 505 -19.55 9.49 -10.13
C PHE A 505 -19.08 8.04 -9.87
N ARG A 506 -17.96 7.75 -9.19
CA ARG A 506 -17.64 6.34 -8.85
C ARG A 506 -18.21 5.92 -7.48
N LEU A 507 -19.32 5.17 -7.55
CA LEU A 507 -20.06 4.51 -6.47
C LEU A 507 -20.74 5.44 -5.45
N LEU A 508 -21.91 5.97 -5.82
CA LEU A 508 -22.86 6.45 -4.81
C LEU A 508 -23.39 5.26 -3.98
N PRO A 509 -23.47 5.37 -2.64
CA PRO A 509 -24.21 4.41 -1.84
C PRO A 509 -25.66 4.34 -2.31
N LYS A 510 -26.20 3.14 -2.57
CA LYS A 510 -27.61 2.96 -3.01
C LYS A 510 -28.61 3.72 -2.14
N LYS A 511 -28.35 3.79 -0.83
CA LYS A 511 -29.18 4.49 0.17
C LYS A 511 -29.24 6.02 -0.06
N SER A 512 -28.19 6.64 -0.59
CA SER A 512 -28.18 8.08 -0.90
C SER A 512 -29.02 8.43 -2.11
N ILE A 513 -29.10 7.53 -3.10
CA ILE A 513 -29.92 7.73 -4.30
C ILE A 513 -31.40 7.64 -3.96
N THR A 514 -31.81 6.63 -3.17
CA THR A 514 -33.22 6.49 -2.76
C THR A 514 -33.68 7.67 -1.91
N MET A 515 -32.78 8.25 -1.10
CA MET A 515 -33.06 9.48 -0.34
C MET A 515 -33.36 10.67 -1.25
N LEU A 516 -32.54 10.86 -2.29
CA LEU A 516 -32.71 11.98 -3.21
C LEU A 516 -34.03 11.88 -3.99
N ILE A 517 -34.38 10.67 -4.45
CA ILE A 517 -35.64 10.41 -5.15
C ILE A 517 -36.84 10.78 -4.27
N GLU A 518 -36.83 10.40 -2.99
CA GLU A 518 -37.93 10.73 -2.08
C GLU A 518 -38.06 12.23 -1.83
N ILE A 519 -36.94 12.93 -1.64
CA ILE A 519 -36.96 14.39 -1.47
C ILE A 519 -37.55 15.06 -2.71
N VAL A 520 -37.13 14.65 -3.90
CA VAL A 520 -37.66 15.19 -5.17
C VAL A 520 -39.15 14.91 -5.31
N MET A 521 -39.61 13.71 -4.92
CA MET A 521 -41.04 13.34 -4.96
C MET A 521 -41.89 14.11 -3.94
N ILE A 522 -41.34 14.44 -2.77
CA ILE A 522 -42.03 15.27 -1.78
C ILE A 522 -42.14 16.71 -2.30
N LEU A 523 -41.06 17.26 -2.87
CA LEU A 523 -41.06 18.60 -3.45
C LEU A 523 -42.01 18.72 -4.65
N SER A 524 -42.10 17.69 -5.49
CA SER A 524 -43.05 17.68 -6.62
C SER A 524 -44.50 17.65 -6.13
N LEU A 525 -44.81 16.91 -5.07
CA LEU A 525 -46.14 16.92 -4.44
C LEU A 525 -46.48 18.25 -3.80
N MET A 526 -45.51 18.89 -3.12
CA MET A 526 -45.68 20.26 -2.60
C MET A 526 -45.93 21.26 -3.73
N TYR A 527 -45.29 21.08 -4.89
CA TYR A 527 -45.50 21.91 -6.07
C TYR A 527 -46.89 21.71 -6.69
N PHE A 528 -47.33 20.46 -6.86
CA PHE A 528 -48.66 20.14 -7.42
C PHE A 528 -49.81 20.58 -6.50
N THR A 529 -49.65 20.45 -5.17
CA THR A 529 -50.63 20.94 -4.19
C THR A 529 -50.75 22.47 -4.20
N PHE A 530 -49.65 23.20 -4.51
CA PHE A 530 -49.65 24.67 -4.56
C PHE A 530 -50.29 25.24 -5.83
N ILE A 531 -50.05 24.62 -6.99
CA ILE A 531 -50.46 25.16 -8.30
C ILE A 531 -51.84 24.64 -8.74
N GLY A 532 -52.41 23.65 -8.06
CA GLY A 532 -53.78 23.17 -8.30
C GLY A 532 -53.98 22.51 -9.67
N TYR A 533 -52.90 22.18 -10.40
CA TYR A 533 -52.97 21.60 -11.73
C TYR A 533 -52.84 20.07 -11.69
N ASN A 534 -53.83 19.39 -12.28
CA ASN A 534 -53.95 17.94 -12.50
C ASN A 534 -53.97 17.05 -11.25
N GLN A 535 -55.18 16.82 -10.71
CA GLN A 535 -55.46 15.83 -9.66
C GLN A 535 -54.89 14.44 -9.97
N LEU A 536 -54.86 14.04 -11.24
CA LEU A 536 -54.32 12.75 -11.67
C LEU A 536 -52.80 12.64 -11.42
N ASN A 537 -52.03 13.70 -11.70
CA ASN A 537 -50.58 13.71 -11.48
C ASN A 537 -50.24 13.75 -9.99
N GLN A 538 -50.99 14.53 -9.21
CA GLN A 538 -50.87 14.55 -7.75
C GLN A 538 -51.15 13.15 -7.17
N LEU A 539 -52.24 12.50 -7.60
CA LEU A 539 -52.60 11.15 -7.15
C LEU A 539 -51.50 10.13 -7.49
N VAL A 540 -50.97 10.15 -8.72
CA VAL A 540 -49.88 9.26 -9.15
C VAL A 540 -48.62 9.47 -8.31
N CYS A 541 -48.20 10.73 -8.09
CA CYS A 541 -47.05 11.02 -7.25
C CYS A 541 -47.28 10.61 -5.78
N CYS A 542 -48.49 10.79 -5.25
CA CYS A 542 -48.86 10.37 -3.90
C CYS A 542 -48.80 8.85 -3.75
N ILE A 543 -49.33 8.09 -4.72
CA ILE A 543 -49.30 6.63 -4.71
C ILE A 543 -47.86 6.11 -4.73
N LEU A 544 -47.02 6.65 -5.62
CA LEU A 544 -45.62 6.26 -5.72
C LEU A 544 -44.86 6.58 -4.43
N LEU A 545 -45.06 7.77 -3.87
CA LEU A 545 -44.42 8.18 -2.62
C LEU A 545 -44.91 7.33 -1.42
N ALA A 546 -46.21 7.02 -1.36
CA ALA A 546 -46.79 6.15 -0.34
C ALA A 546 -46.18 4.74 -0.40
N GLY A 547 -46.01 4.17 -1.59
CA GLY A 547 -45.37 2.86 -1.78
C GLY A 547 -43.91 2.86 -1.31
N ILE A 548 -43.12 3.87 -1.68
CA ILE A 548 -41.71 3.99 -1.28
C ILE A 548 -41.59 4.15 0.24
N ASN A 549 -42.39 5.03 0.84
CA ASN A 549 -42.36 5.28 2.28
C ASN A 549 -42.88 4.10 3.10
N ALA A 550 -43.93 3.40 2.63
CA ALA A 550 -44.42 2.18 3.25
C ALA A 550 -43.34 1.10 3.24
N LYS A 551 -42.65 0.89 2.09
CA LYS A 551 -41.52 -0.03 2.00
C LYS A 551 -40.45 0.29 3.05
N ARG A 552 -40.05 1.55 3.19
CA ARG A 552 -39.05 1.98 4.20
C ARG A 552 -39.55 1.85 5.64
N PHE A 553 -40.82 2.13 5.87
CA PHE A 553 -41.45 1.94 7.17
C PHE A 553 -41.32 0.48 7.58
N PHE A 554 -41.78 -0.47 6.76
CA PHE A 554 -41.66 -1.89 7.07
C PHE A 554 -40.19 -2.35 7.10
N ALA A 555 -39.30 -1.80 6.28
CA ALA A 555 -37.87 -2.12 6.35
C ALA A 555 -37.19 -1.67 7.66
N SER A 556 -37.79 -0.74 8.40
CA SER A 556 -37.25 -0.23 9.66
C SER A 556 -37.47 -1.16 10.86
N TRP A 557 -38.37 -2.13 10.73
CA TRP A 557 -38.72 -3.08 11.79
C TRP A 557 -37.96 -4.40 11.64
N LYS A 558 -37.41 -4.93 12.74
CA LYS A 558 -36.55 -6.13 12.71
C LYS A 558 -37.22 -7.36 12.09
N TRP A 559 -38.51 -7.59 12.38
CA TRP A 559 -39.26 -8.75 11.91
C TRP A 559 -39.52 -8.75 10.40
N SER A 560 -39.74 -7.58 9.79
CA SER A 560 -40.03 -7.44 8.36
C SER A 560 -38.81 -7.05 7.51
N ALA A 561 -37.78 -6.46 8.11
CA ALA A 561 -36.59 -5.99 7.41
C ALA A 561 -35.95 -7.10 6.54
N LYS A 562 -35.72 -8.28 7.12
CA LYS A 562 -35.10 -9.41 6.41
C LYS A 562 -35.85 -9.78 5.13
N ASN A 563 -37.19 -9.87 5.22
CA ASN A 563 -38.02 -10.26 4.10
C ASN A 563 -38.05 -9.18 3.00
N ILE A 564 -38.06 -7.91 3.39
CA ILE A 564 -38.07 -6.78 2.44
C ILE A 564 -36.73 -6.68 1.70
N TYR A 565 -35.60 -6.85 2.40
CA TYR A 565 -34.30 -6.88 1.75
C TYR A 565 -34.15 -8.08 0.80
N ALA A 566 -34.65 -9.25 1.19
CA ALA A 566 -34.69 -10.41 0.30
C ALA A 566 -35.54 -10.15 -0.95
N LEU A 567 -36.72 -9.55 -0.79
CA LEU A 567 -37.59 -9.16 -1.89
C LEU A 567 -36.88 -8.17 -2.83
N GLU A 568 -36.15 -7.19 -2.31
CA GLU A 568 -35.41 -6.23 -3.13
C GLU A 568 -34.33 -6.88 -4.00
N ILE A 569 -33.59 -7.85 -3.44
CA ILE A 569 -32.58 -8.61 -4.18
C ILE A 569 -33.25 -9.42 -5.30
N VAL A 570 -34.36 -10.08 -4.98
CA VAL A 570 -35.12 -10.90 -5.95
C VAL A 570 -35.69 -10.02 -7.05
N MET A 571 -36.33 -8.88 -6.71
CA MET A 571 -36.87 -7.95 -7.70
C MET A 571 -35.78 -7.36 -8.60
N GLY A 572 -34.60 -7.06 -8.06
CA GLY A 572 -33.45 -6.63 -8.87
C GLY A 572 -33.02 -7.69 -9.88
N LYS A 573 -32.95 -8.97 -9.46
CA LYS A 573 -32.66 -10.08 -10.38
C LYS A 573 -33.75 -10.23 -11.44
N ILE A 574 -35.03 -10.16 -11.05
CA ILE A 574 -36.17 -10.24 -11.97
C ILE A 574 -36.09 -9.13 -13.02
N ILE A 575 -35.81 -7.89 -12.63
CA ILE A 575 -35.66 -6.77 -13.58
C ILE A 575 -34.51 -7.03 -14.55
N LEU A 576 -33.36 -7.51 -14.07
CA LEU A 576 -32.24 -7.86 -14.93
C LEU A 576 -32.61 -8.99 -15.92
N TYR A 577 -33.34 -10.00 -15.45
CA TYR A 577 -33.85 -11.06 -16.33
C TYR A 577 -34.83 -10.49 -17.36
N ILE A 578 -35.77 -9.63 -16.97
CA ILE A 578 -36.72 -8.99 -17.89
C ILE A 578 -35.96 -8.18 -18.94
N LEU A 579 -34.98 -7.36 -18.56
CA LEU A 579 -34.16 -6.58 -19.49
C LEU A 579 -33.39 -7.47 -20.46
N ASN A 580 -32.78 -8.55 -19.96
CA ASN A 580 -32.07 -9.52 -20.78
C ASN A 580 -32.99 -10.30 -21.74
N HIS A 581 -34.28 -10.42 -21.44
CA HIS A 581 -35.25 -11.09 -22.32
C HIS A 581 -36.11 -10.09 -23.11
N ALA A 582 -35.98 -8.79 -22.87
CA ALA A 582 -36.74 -7.75 -23.57
C ALA A 582 -36.47 -7.74 -25.07
N TYR A 583 -35.26 -8.13 -25.51
CA TYR A 583 -34.92 -8.23 -26.92
C TYR A 583 -35.82 -9.24 -27.65
N ILE A 584 -36.25 -10.32 -26.98
CA ILE A 584 -37.13 -11.33 -27.58
C ILE A 584 -38.47 -10.68 -27.92
N PHE A 585 -39.05 -9.94 -26.99
CA PHE A 585 -40.30 -9.22 -27.22
C PHE A 585 -40.16 -8.15 -28.32
N ILE A 586 -39.03 -7.43 -28.37
CA ILE A 586 -38.76 -6.44 -29.42
C ILE A 586 -38.66 -7.11 -30.79
N VAL A 587 -37.95 -8.25 -30.89
CA VAL A 587 -37.82 -9.01 -32.15
C VAL A 587 -39.18 -9.53 -32.61
N PHE A 588 -39.97 -10.15 -31.73
CA PHE A 588 -41.31 -10.60 -32.08
C PHE A 588 -42.22 -9.44 -32.51
N ALA A 589 -42.20 -8.32 -31.79
CA ALA A 589 -42.95 -7.12 -32.17
C ALA A 589 -42.53 -6.60 -33.55
N TYR A 590 -41.23 -6.62 -33.85
CA TYR A 590 -40.70 -6.22 -35.16
C TYR A 590 -41.12 -7.18 -36.28
N VAL A 591 -41.12 -8.50 -36.03
CA VAL A 591 -41.60 -9.50 -37.00
C VAL A 591 -43.06 -9.26 -37.34
N PHE A 592 -43.93 -9.07 -36.34
CA PHE A 592 -45.34 -8.77 -36.57
C PHE A 592 -45.53 -7.43 -37.28
N TYR A 593 -44.73 -6.41 -36.94
CA TYR A 593 -44.75 -5.13 -37.62
C TYR A 593 -44.38 -5.25 -39.11
N VAL A 594 -43.29 -5.96 -39.44
CA VAL A 594 -42.86 -6.19 -40.83
C VAL A 594 -43.92 -6.98 -41.60
N GLN A 595 -44.50 -8.01 -40.99
CA GLN A 595 -45.56 -8.79 -41.61
C GLN A 595 -46.80 -7.93 -41.89
N ALA A 596 -47.20 -7.06 -40.95
CA ALA A 596 -48.31 -6.14 -41.15
C ALA A 596 -48.02 -5.12 -42.27
N VAL A 597 -46.80 -4.59 -42.36
CA VAL A 597 -46.39 -3.68 -43.44
C VAL A 597 -46.39 -4.39 -44.80
N PHE A 598 -45.86 -5.62 -44.87
CA PHE A 598 -45.81 -6.39 -46.12
C PHE A 598 -47.21 -6.76 -46.61
N LEU A 599 -48.11 -7.20 -45.70
CA LEU A 599 -49.52 -7.43 -46.03
C LEU A 599 -50.18 -6.18 -46.61
N ASN A 600 -49.86 -5.01 -46.05
CA ASN A 600 -50.43 -3.74 -46.49
C ASN A 600 -49.89 -3.30 -47.87
N VAL A 601 -48.64 -3.65 -48.20
CA VAL A 601 -48.04 -3.45 -49.53
C VAL A 601 -48.64 -4.42 -50.56
N GLU A 602 -48.83 -5.69 -50.20
CA GLU A 602 -49.46 -6.69 -51.06
C GLU A 602 -50.92 -6.31 -51.39
N MET A 603 -51.68 -5.87 -50.39
CA MET A 603 -53.04 -5.35 -50.57
C MET A 603 -53.07 -4.10 -51.46
N LYS A 604 -52.11 -3.18 -51.32
CA LYS A 604 -51.97 -2.02 -52.23
C LYS A 604 -51.64 -2.43 -53.66
N SER A 605 -50.82 -3.47 -53.86
CA SER A 605 -50.49 -3.99 -55.19
C SER A 605 -51.64 -4.76 -55.86
N LEU A 606 -52.45 -5.48 -55.07
CA LEU A 606 -53.69 -6.10 -55.56
C LEU A 606 -54.75 -5.04 -55.86
N ALA A 607 -54.82 -3.96 -55.09
CA ALA A 607 -55.70 -2.83 -55.35
C ALA A 607 -55.30 -2.06 -56.62
N SER A 608 -54.00 -1.96 -56.95
CA SER A 608 -53.55 -1.34 -58.20
C SER A 608 -53.71 -2.25 -59.43
N ASN A 609 -53.67 -3.58 -59.25
CA ASN A 609 -53.85 -4.53 -60.36
C ASN A 609 -55.32 -4.85 -60.65
N SER A 610 -56.25 -4.47 -59.76
CA SER A 610 -57.70 -4.70 -59.95
C SER A 610 -58.40 -3.61 -60.78
N THR A 611 -57.68 -2.59 -61.25
CA THR A 611 -58.21 -1.63 -62.23
C THR A 611 -58.17 -2.13 -63.68
N GLU A 612 -57.56 -3.29 -63.96
CA GLU A 612 -57.61 -3.93 -65.29
C GLU A 612 -58.07 -5.40 -65.17
N SER A 613 -59.33 -5.66 -65.55
CA SER A 613 -59.95 -6.98 -65.79
C SER A 613 -60.21 -7.88 -64.56
N MET A 614 -61.40 -7.75 -63.95
CA MET A 614 -61.89 -8.71 -62.95
C MET A 614 -62.48 -9.99 -63.58
N THR A 615 -62.06 -11.16 -63.06
CA THR A 615 -62.75 -12.45 -63.22
C THR A 615 -63.17 -12.99 -61.84
N ASN A 616 -64.27 -13.76 -61.77
CA ASN A 616 -64.94 -14.21 -60.53
C ASN A 616 -64.04 -14.93 -59.51
N THR A 617 -62.89 -15.46 -59.91
CA THR A 617 -61.89 -16.08 -59.03
C THR A 617 -61.15 -15.07 -58.15
N THR A 618 -61.01 -13.82 -58.60
CA THR A 618 -60.37 -12.73 -57.82
C THR A 618 -61.25 -12.17 -56.70
N LEU A 619 -62.57 -12.28 -56.83
CA LEU A 619 -63.54 -11.87 -55.81
C LEU A 619 -63.56 -12.85 -54.61
N ALA A 620 -63.31 -14.14 -54.87
CA ALA A 620 -63.23 -15.17 -53.85
C ALA A 620 -61.95 -15.06 -52.99
N SER A 621 -60.81 -14.70 -53.58
CA SER A 621 -59.56 -14.49 -52.83
C SER A 621 -59.60 -13.23 -51.96
N ILE A 622 -60.25 -12.15 -52.41
CA ILE A 622 -60.48 -10.92 -51.62
C ILE A 622 -61.42 -11.21 -50.42
N SER A 623 -62.43 -12.06 -50.60
CA SER A 623 -63.32 -12.49 -49.51
C SER A 623 -62.56 -13.26 -48.42
N ILE A 624 -61.61 -14.13 -48.79
CA ILE A 624 -60.81 -14.92 -47.84
C ILE A 624 -59.83 -14.02 -47.07
N ALA A 625 -59.22 -13.04 -47.75
CA ALA A 625 -58.35 -12.05 -47.13
C ALA A 625 -59.09 -11.18 -46.09
N ASN A 626 -60.32 -10.74 -46.39
CA ASN A 626 -61.14 -9.98 -45.45
C ASN A 626 -61.55 -10.81 -44.22
N THR A 627 -61.88 -12.10 -44.39
CA THR A 627 -62.17 -12.98 -43.25
C THR A 627 -60.95 -13.24 -42.35
N LEU A 628 -59.74 -13.28 -42.91
CA LEU A 628 -58.49 -13.38 -42.14
C LEU A 628 -58.18 -12.07 -41.41
N LEU A 629 -58.49 -10.92 -42.01
CA LEU A 629 -58.34 -9.60 -41.40
C LEU A 629 -59.33 -9.38 -40.24
N ASP A 630 -60.57 -9.85 -40.34
CA ASP A 630 -61.54 -9.82 -39.25
C ASP A 630 -61.15 -10.76 -38.09
N GLN A 631 -60.55 -11.92 -38.40
CA GLN A 631 -60.01 -12.83 -37.38
C GLN A 631 -58.78 -12.25 -36.66
N LEU A 632 -57.94 -11.48 -37.35
CA LEU A 632 -56.82 -10.75 -36.75
C LEU A 632 -57.28 -9.51 -35.96
N ALA A 633 -58.34 -8.82 -36.41
CA ALA A 633 -58.94 -7.70 -35.69
C ALA A 633 -59.61 -8.13 -34.36
N MET A 634 -60.13 -9.36 -34.28
CA MET A 634 -60.59 -9.96 -33.01
C MET A 634 -59.45 -10.16 -31.99
N PHE A 635 -58.22 -10.43 -32.45
CA PHE A 635 -57.07 -10.66 -31.58
C PHE A 635 -56.45 -9.37 -31.01
N ILE A 636 -56.65 -8.24 -31.69
CA ILE A 636 -56.08 -6.93 -31.31
C ILE A 636 -56.98 -6.17 -30.32
N GLY A 637 -58.23 -6.60 -30.12
CA GLY A 637 -59.13 -5.97 -29.16
C GLY A 637 -59.45 -4.52 -29.56
N LYS A 638 -60.61 -4.31 -30.19
CA LYS A 638 -61.21 -2.97 -30.31
C LYS A 638 -61.40 -2.36 -28.91
N ALA A 639 -60.45 -1.55 -28.47
CA ALA A 639 -60.72 -0.48 -27.52
C ALA A 639 -61.49 0.61 -28.28
N SER A 640 -62.80 0.42 -28.44
CA SER A 640 -63.71 1.50 -28.81
C SER A 640 -63.90 2.41 -27.60
N VAL A 641 -63.28 3.59 -27.62
CA VAL A 641 -63.73 4.76 -26.86
C VAL A 641 -64.04 5.86 -27.89
N PRO A 642 -65.25 6.45 -27.86
CA PRO A 642 -65.68 7.41 -28.85
C PRO A 642 -64.98 8.75 -28.61
N VAL A 643 -64.38 9.31 -29.66
CA VAL A 643 -64.00 10.71 -29.69
C VAL A 643 -64.84 11.39 -30.77
N VAL A 644 -65.79 12.16 -30.25
CA VAL A 644 -66.51 13.23 -30.93
C VAL A 644 -65.52 14.21 -31.54
N ILE A 645 -65.67 14.55 -32.83
CA ILE A 645 -65.33 15.88 -33.37
C ILE A 645 -66.39 16.26 -34.41
N ASP A 646 -66.91 17.47 -34.23
CA ASP A 646 -68.02 18.16 -34.90
C ASP A 646 -67.91 18.30 -36.43
N CYS A 647 -69.08 18.30 -37.11
CA CYS A 647 -69.47 19.27 -38.15
C CYS A 647 -70.88 18.96 -38.71
N LEU A 648 -71.91 19.58 -38.09
CA LEU A 648 -73.15 20.20 -38.63
C LEU A 648 -74.29 20.15 -37.60
#